data_AF-A0A4Y6UJP8-F1
#
_entry.id   AF-A0A4Y6UJP8-F1
#
_cell.length_a   1.000
_cell.length_b   1.000
_cell.length_c   1.000
_cell.angle_alpha   90.00
_cell.angle_beta   90.00
_cell.angle_gamma   90.00
#
_symmetry.space_group_name_H-M   'P 1'
#
loop_
_entity.id
_entity.type
_entity.pdbx_description
1 polymer ?
#
loop_
_entity_poly.entity_id
_entity_poly.type
_entity_poly.pdbx_seq_one_letter_code
_entity_poly.pdbx_strand_id
1 'polypeptide(L)'
;MAVIYNTNYTHNPNSYLTLAIERAARSLFGHDQVVVADNMSLGGIAASGEHDVLICLDAQRINLALIKRVRPAFKTMILWTFEDPFMRDFNVQNADLFDFVFTNDPSCAEYYHGKGHYLPLAASRSIHERKVLSANELEYDIFFAGTMWPNRVETLRRVIAAFPDAKLKLICPGNEYLPPLPADLAELAIQRPISHEAFIDFANVSAVTLTMFRDYASHGDVSQATAPGPRFFELGLAGTAQVVEAPESMATAHFETVDGISLARTPDAVVDAVARLLESKTNRRKAAQASQKSVINHHLYEHRLGLMRDITGAHFGRRKAKDVVPVERRRRLRVLMCTHSTIHEQAWGGVEVYQQALCSLMGREIEFFYWLRRGAFCRLTTASGQELERFDVPEVGWQDAMNDAPEEMAFSSVISQYNIDIVHFQHLGHHALSLPIIAKANGTGVIFSAHDFWLVSSRYNLLNHELKYVEEEVYSVLAADITLKAAENVDYGGEQTRRAFVAKMLHSVDAIMFGTEHSRNLTHAIYPILDEKISLITGIPSPENTVPITPKVYEALGDKPLNVAIVGNFLRTKGADTVLSLIEIAHPDHFVFHIFGYVHPEYEAVLNGNYRSNVKLYGRYGMGDIDALKVADVALNLSIWPETYCISLSEAWQNGLIPIVTDVGALGDRVEDGVNGFKVPIGRPSAVLERLELLRSSEAVREKIMGNIGPHLWTHAREYTDMMLSLYRQVAPREALGVSDLRFDVGQLHLLPHASWRHQAPPRHIFDPPTIRDLSIELPIPVTDWFSIQGAECYIDDICHHVFSKEDDEDFEGANEFHIRGWFRISTISTAGRLLTVLIGEEEESPLIFLECAREIRGDIAELFPGSPRRSGFAGQAALRGKWSEGRFRIGLINVINGQGAFQLTNIHIEVDGGKITKIHRSHPSNDTILADFDRIAHSDGLLRGVKLSTFQKKNLFPYTEGGVEYFIDEFTGIIGDPVTEVDPFGSLFIKGWAFMRNLSRAGQVYIGLVHDERDELVLFATDRSIRHDVGTVHRDAPLRSGFSGSMNPFKGYALPLNGQYHLAIINVAGDLFGTHITDLVVKFDANRVVSTGREELSKAAAKRVDELLTQKAMS
;
A
#
# COMPACT_ATOMS: atom_id res chain seq x y z
N MET A 1 -8.44 -26.16 -14.73
CA MET A 1 -7.34 -25.19 -14.91
C MET A 1 -7.14 -24.49 -13.59
N ALA A 2 -5.91 -24.21 -13.14
CA ALA A 2 -5.72 -23.46 -11.91
C ALA A 2 -5.49 -21.97 -12.15
N VAL A 3 -6.38 -21.16 -11.58
CA VAL A 3 -6.14 -19.74 -11.30
C VAL A 3 -5.41 -19.64 -9.99
N ILE A 4 -4.28 -18.92 -9.96
CA ILE A 4 -3.57 -18.59 -8.72
C ILE A 4 -3.90 -17.16 -8.36
N TYR A 5 -4.42 -16.93 -7.17
CA TYR A 5 -4.75 -15.59 -6.67
C TYR A 5 -4.10 -15.39 -5.31
N ASN A 6 -3.19 -14.41 -5.20
CA ASN A 6 -2.67 -14.04 -3.89
C ASN A 6 -3.62 -13.04 -3.25
N THR A 7 -4.16 -13.40 -2.08
CA THR A 7 -5.13 -12.58 -1.36
C THR A 7 -4.49 -11.31 -0.77
N ASN A 8 -3.18 -11.29 -0.60
CA ASN A 8 -2.39 -10.17 -0.11
C ASN A 8 -1.56 -9.60 -1.26
N TYR A 9 -2.19 -8.93 -2.23
CA TYR A 9 -1.50 -8.49 -3.46
C TYR A 9 -1.06 -7.02 -3.46
N THR A 10 -1.70 -6.13 -2.68
CA THR A 10 -1.46 -4.68 -2.80
C THR A 10 -0.09 -4.23 -2.25
N HIS A 11 0.47 -4.90 -1.23
CA HIS A 11 1.74 -4.53 -0.59
C HIS A 11 2.41 -5.74 0.09
N ASN A 12 2.87 -6.72 -0.69
CA ASN A 12 3.40 -7.97 -0.14
C ASN A 12 4.91 -8.13 -0.41
N PRO A 13 5.78 -8.01 0.62
CA PRO A 13 7.21 -8.27 0.46
C PRO A 13 7.51 -9.73 0.08
N ASN A 14 6.54 -10.63 0.27
CA ASN A 14 6.62 -12.04 -0.09
C ASN A 14 5.95 -12.34 -1.45
N SER A 15 5.74 -11.34 -2.31
CA SER A 15 5.18 -11.54 -3.67
C SER A 15 6.00 -12.53 -4.52
N TYR A 16 7.29 -12.70 -4.21
CA TYR A 16 8.15 -13.71 -4.81
C TYR A 16 7.66 -15.15 -4.57
N LEU A 17 6.92 -15.42 -3.48
CA LEU A 17 6.31 -16.73 -3.22
C LEU A 17 5.23 -17.04 -4.27
N THR A 18 4.42 -16.06 -4.64
CA THR A 18 3.44 -16.20 -5.74
C THR A 18 4.15 -16.55 -7.04
N LEU A 19 5.25 -15.86 -7.34
CA LEU A 19 6.06 -16.12 -8.54
C LEU A 19 6.71 -17.52 -8.50
N ALA A 20 7.19 -17.95 -7.34
CA ALA A 20 7.75 -19.28 -7.13
C ALA A 20 6.72 -20.38 -7.39
N ILE A 21 5.52 -20.22 -6.83
CA ILE A 21 4.39 -21.14 -6.98
C ILE A 21 3.89 -21.14 -8.42
N GLU A 22 3.78 -19.96 -9.06
CA GLU A 22 3.40 -19.84 -10.47
C GLU A 22 4.38 -20.61 -11.37
N ARG A 23 5.70 -20.38 -11.21
CA ARG A 23 6.71 -21.05 -12.04
C ARG A 23 6.66 -22.57 -11.86
N ALA A 24 6.50 -23.04 -10.62
CA ALA A 24 6.33 -24.47 -10.33
C ALA A 24 5.04 -25.02 -10.94
N ALA A 25 3.93 -24.29 -10.86
CA ALA A 25 2.66 -24.68 -11.47
C ALA A 25 2.75 -24.75 -13.00
N ARG A 26 3.41 -23.78 -13.65
CA ARG A 26 3.65 -23.79 -15.11
C ARG A 26 4.54 -24.96 -15.52
N SER A 27 5.55 -25.28 -14.72
CA SER A 27 6.43 -26.45 -14.95
C SER A 27 5.66 -27.77 -14.83
N LEU A 28 4.82 -27.91 -13.80
CA LEU A 28 4.11 -29.15 -13.51
C LEU A 28 2.85 -29.37 -14.36
N PHE A 29 2.09 -28.31 -14.64
CA PHE A 29 0.79 -28.37 -15.31
C PHE A 29 0.83 -27.88 -16.76
N GLY A 30 1.85 -27.13 -17.17
CA GLY A 30 1.99 -26.55 -18.51
C GLY A 30 1.73 -25.03 -18.52
N HIS A 31 2.44 -24.31 -19.41
CA HIS A 31 2.45 -22.85 -19.41
C HIS A 31 1.07 -22.23 -19.69
N ASP A 32 0.31 -22.75 -20.66
CA ASP A 32 -1.01 -22.23 -21.03
C ASP A 32 -2.13 -22.68 -20.09
N GLN A 33 -1.79 -23.42 -19.03
CA GLN A 33 -2.72 -24.06 -18.08
C GLN A 33 -2.76 -23.32 -16.72
N VAL A 34 -1.99 -22.25 -16.55
CA VAL A 34 -1.91 -21.51 -15.29
C VAL A 34 -1.98 -20.01 -15.58
N VAL A 35 -2.83 -19.32 -14.83
CA VAL A 35 -2.92 -17.86 -14.84
C VAL A 35 -2.82 -17.35 -13.40
N VAL A 36 -2.05 -16.28 -13.22
CA VAL A 36 -2.05 -15.52 -11.97
C VAL A 36 -3.07 -14.41 -12.10
N ALA A 37 -4.04 -14.39 -11.20
CA ALA A 37 -5.06 -13.37 -11.10
C ALA A 37 -4.76 -12.41 -9.95
N ASP A 38 -5.31 -11.23 -10.07
CA ASP A 38 -5.34 -10.16 -9.08
C ASP A 38 -6.78 -9.66 -8.90
N ASN A 39 -6.99 -8.59 -8.12
CA ASN A 39 -8.34 -8.06 -7.89
C ASN A 39 -8.99 -7.52 -9.18
N MET A 40 -8.18 -7.04 -10.14
CA MET A 40 -8.68 -6.51 -11.42
C MET A 40 -9.11 -7.64 -12.38
N SER A 41 -8.43 -8.77 -12.36
CA SER A 41 -8.58 -9.84 -13.37
C SER A 41 -9.39 -11.04 -12.90
N LEU A 42 -9.47 -11.33 -11.59
CA LEU A 42 -10.09 -12.56 -11.08
C LEU A 42 -11.57 -12.68 -11.48
N GLY A 43 -12.35 -11.60 -11.39
CA GLY A 43 -13.76 -11.61 -11.78
C GLY A 43 -13.97 -11.93 -13.27
N GLY A 44 -13.18 -11.30 -14.15
CA GLY A 44 -13.22 -11.58 -15.59
C GLY A 44 -12.77 -13.00 -15.94
N ILE A 45 -11.75 -13.52 -15.25
CA ILE A 45 -11.29 -14.90 -15.39
C ILE A 45 -12.38 -15.89 -14.96
N ALA A 46 -13.02 -15.65 -13.82
CA ALA A 46 -14.15 -16.45 -13.34
C ALA A 46 -15.30 -16.45 -14.36
N ALA A 47 -15.66 -15.26 -14.87
CA ALA A 47 -16.72 -15.10 -15.87
C ALA A 47 -16.44 -15.86 -17.18
N SER A 48 -15.18 -16.07 -17.56
CA SER A 48 -14.82 -16.80 -18.80
C SER A 48 -15.23 -18.28 -18.79
N GLY A 49 -15.31 -18.90 -17.62
CA GLY A 49 -15.54 -20.33 -17.46
C GLY A 49 -14.40 -21.23 -17.93
N GLU A 50 -13.23 -20.71 -18.26
CA GLU A 50 -12.13 -21.53 -18.79
C GLU A 50 -11.41 -22.37 -17.71
N HIS A 51 -11.76 -22.15 -16.44
CA HIS A 51 -11.08 -22.69 -15.28
C HIS A 51 -12.06 -23.39 -14.34
N ASP A 52 -11.56 -24.40 -13.65
CA ASP A 52 -12.33 -25.20 -12.69
C ASP A 52 -11.77 -25.04 -11.26
N VAL A 53 -10.52 -24.61 -11.12
CA VAL A 53 -9.79 -24.55 -9.85
C VAL A 53 -9.29 -23.13 -9.59
N LEU A 54 -9.51 -22.63 -8.37
CA LEU A 54 -8.93 -21.39 -7.86
C LEU A 54 -8.10 -21.72 -6.62
N ILE A 55 -6.81 -21.34 -6.65
CA ILE A 55 -5.89 -21.43 -5.52
C ILE A 55 -5.70 -20.03 -4.95
N CYS A 56 -6.23 -19.79 -3.77
CA CYS A 56 -6.02 -18.57 -3.01
C CYS A 56 -4.81 -18.74 -2.08
N LEU A 57 -3.80 -17.89 -2.25
CA LEU A 57 -2.56 -17.91 -1.46
C LEU A 57 -2.58 -16.88 -0.33
N ASP A 58 -1.74 -17.11 0.68
CA ASP A 58 -1.42 -16.23 1.83
C ASP A 58 -2.50 -16.21 2.93
N ALA A 59 -3.73 -15.84 2.55
CA ALA A 59 -4.91 -15.66 3.40
C ALA A 59 -4.92 -14.41 4.30
N GLN A 60 -3.84 -13.61 4.36
CA GLN A 60 -3.78 -12.43 5.25
C GLN A 60 -4.81 -11.31 4.95
N ARG A 61 -5.21 -11.14 3.69
CA ARG A 61 -6.07 -10.02 3.25
C ARG A 61 -7.17 -10.46 2.28
N ILE A 62 -7.86 -11.56 2.60
CA ILE A 62 -8.91 -12.10 1.74
C ILE A 62 -10.02 -11.07 1.50
N ASN A 63 -10.24 -10.70 0.23
CA ASN A 63 -11.44 -9.98 -0.16
C ASN A 63 -12.63 -10.96 -0.21
N LEU A 64 -13.32 -11.11 0.92
CA LEU A 64 -14.42 -12.07 1.07
C LEU A 64 -15.57 -11.82 0.10
N ALA A 65 -15.86 -10.56 -0.23
CA ALA A 65 -16.90 -10.23 -1.18
C ALA A 65 -16.53 -10.73 -2.59
N LEU A 66 -15.28 -10.53 -3.02
CA LEU A 66 -14.78 -11.04 -4.29
C LEU A 66 -14.79 -12.58 -4.32
N ILE A 67 -14.35 -13.24 -3.24
CA ILE A 67 -14.37 -14.70 -3.15
C ILE A 67 -15.81 -15.23 -3.24
N LYS A 68 -16.77 -14.63 -2.51
CA LYS A 68 -18.21 -14.97 -2.62
C LYS A 68 -18.75 -14.74 -4.04
N ARG A 69 -18.33 -13.65 -4.69
CA ARG A 69 -18.71 -13.31 -6.07
C ARG A 69 -18.24 -14.38 -7.08
N VAL A 70 -17.01 -14.86 -6.97
CA VAL A 70 -16.45 -15.81 -7.94
C VAL A 70 -16.65 -17.28 -7.59
N ARG A 71 -17.01 -17.60 -6.34
CA ARG A 71 -17.21 -18.97 -5.85
C ARG A 71 -18.03 -19.89 -6.79
N PRO A 72 -19.16 -19.44 -7.36
CA PRO A 72 -19.97 -20.32 -8.21
C PRO A 72 -19.31 -20.69 -9.55
N ALA A 73 -18.31 -19.92 -10.00
CA ALA A 73 -17.61 -20.18 -11.25
C ALA A 73 -16.51 -21.26 -11.14
N PHE A 74 -16.13 -21.66 -9.92
CA PHE A 74 -15.08 -22.64 -9.68
C PHE A 74 -15.66 -23.92 -9.04
N LYS A 75 -15.29 -25.07 -9.59
CA LYS A 75 -15.64 -26.39 -9.04
C LYS A 75 -14.86 -26.70 -7.77
N THR A 76 -13.61 -26.25 -7.69
CA THR A 76 -12.75 -26.45 -6.53
C THR A 76 -12.06 -25.15 -6.15
N MET A 77 -12.26 -24.71 -4.91
CA MET A 77 -11.57 -23.58 -4.31
C MET A 77 -10.65 -24.05 -3.20
N ILE A 78 -9.38 -23.66 -3.30
CA ILE A 78 -8.31 -24.07 -2.40
C ILE A 78 -7.79 -22.81 -1.71
N LEU A 79 -7.67 -22.83 -0.39
CA LEU A 79 -6.94 -21.82 0.38
C LEU A 79 -5.59 -22.40 0.80
N TRP A 80 -4.49 -21.69 0.61
CA TRP A 80 -3.18 -22.05 1.15
C TRP A 80 -2.66 -20.91 2.04
N THR A 81 -2.69 -21.12 3.36
CA THR A 81 -2.36 -20.13 4.38
C THR A 81 -0.85 -20.08 4.61
N PHE A 82 -0.28 -18.86 4.65
CA PHE A 82 1.17 -18.67 4.81
C PHE A 82 1.56 -18.28 6.24
N GLU A 83 0.66 -17.64 6.98
CA GLU A 83 0.89 -17.11 8.33
C GLU A 83 0.11 -17.86 9.41
N ASP A 84 -0.36 -19.09 9.16
CA ASP A 84 -0.77 -19.96 10.26
C ASP A 84 0.47 -20.30 11.12
N PRO A 85 0.35 -20.38 12.47
CA PRO A 85 -0.87 -20.29 13.29
C PRO A 85 -1.31 -18.87 13.67
N PHE A 86 -0.55 -17.85 13.28
CA PHE A 86 -0.75 -16.46 13.71
C PHE A 86 -2.04 -15.84 13.18
N MET A 87 -2.50 -16.29 12.01
CA MET A 87 -3.77 -15.87 11.39
C MET A 87 -4.86 -16.95 11.49
N ARG A 88 -4.66 -18.00 12.29
CA ARG A 88 -5.55 -19.18 12.34
C ARG A 88 -7.01 -18.80 12.55
N ASP A 89 -7.31 -17.99 13.56
CA ASP A 89 -8.69 -17.69 13.92
C ASP A 89 -9.41 -16.92 12.80
N PHE A 90 -8.71 -16.00 12.14
CA PHE A 90 -9.20 -15.31 10.95
C PHE A 90 -9.40 -16.28 9.77
N ASN A 91 -8.45 -17.18 9.52
CA ASN A 91 -8.52 -18.12 8.40
C ASN A 91 -9.64 -19.15 8.59
N VAL A 92 -9.82 -19.67 9.81
CA VAL A 92 -10.88 -20.63 10.16
C VAL A 92 -12.26 -20.02 9.94
N GLN A 93 -12.48 -18.76 10.33
CA GLN A 93 -13.75 -18.05 10.07
C GLN A 93 -14.10 -17.93 8.58
N ASN A 94 -13.10 -18.00 7.70
CA ASN A 94 -13.27 -17.83 6.25
C ASN A 94 -13.17 -19.15 5.47
N ALA A 95 -12.84 -20.26 6.13
CA ALA A 95 -12.61 -21.57 5.52
C ALA A 95 -13.84 -22.17 4.82
N ASP A 96 -15.05 -21.72 5.19
CA ASP A 96 -16.29 -22.20 4.58
C ASP A 96 -16.46 -21.85 3.11
N LEU A 97 -15.77 -20.81 2.64
CA LEU A 97 -15.76 -20.44 1.22
C LEU A 97 -14.91 -21.39 0.37
N PHE A 98 -14.10 -22.24 0.99
CA PHE A 98 -13.14 -23.12 0.34
C PHE A 98 -13.50 -24.59 0.53
N ASP A 99 -13.14 -25.39 -0.47
CA ASP A 99 -13.29 -26.85 -0.46
C ASP A 99 -12.14 -27.52 0.29
N PHE A 100 -10.93 -26.97 0.16
CA PHE A 100 -9.71 -27.45 0.80
C PHE A 100 -8.92 -26.29 1.40
N VAL A 101 -8.34 -26.51 2.59
CA VAL A 101 -7.43 -25.56 3.24
C VAL A 101 -6.10 -26.25 3.47
N PHE A 102 -5.04 -25.69 2.91
CA PHE A 102 -3.66 -26.09 3.14
C PHE A 102 -3.02 -25.11 4.10
N THR A 103 -2.46 -25.63 5.19
CA THR A 103 -1.80 -24.80 6.21
C THR A 103 -0.29 -25.05 6.22
N ASN A 104 0.48 -23.97 6.34
CA ASN A 104 1.92 -24.05 6.57
C ASN A 104 2.28 -24.49 8.01
N ASP A 105 1.32 -24.54 8.92
CA ASP A 105 1.51 -25.01 10.29
C ASP A 105 0.66 -26.26 10.59
N PRO A 106 1.26 -27.37 11.04
CA PRO A 106 0.55 -28.63 11.24
C PRO A 106 -0.47 -28.56 12.37
N SER A 107 -0.23 -27.75 13.41
CA SER A 107 -1.16 -27.60 14.54
C SER A 107 -2.51 -26.99 14.12
N CYS A 108 -2.55 -26.32 12.96
CA CYS A 108 -3.76 -25.68 12.46
C CYS A 108 -4.65 -26.60 11.62
N ALA A 109 -4.15 -27.73 11.12
CA ALA A 109 -4.89 -28.55 10.15
C ALA A 109 -6.25 -29.04 10.69
N GLU A 110 -6.30 -29.45 11.96
CA GLU A 110 -7.53 -29.96 12.59
C GLU A 110 -8.58 -28.86 12.82
N TYR A 111 -8.17 -27.59 12.94
CA TYR A 111 -9.08 -26.46 13.14
C TYR A 111 -9.97 -26.18 11.92
N TYR A 112 -9.61 -26.70 10.74
CA TYR A 112 -10.40 -26.56 9.52
C TYR A 112 -11.41 -27.71 9.31
N HIS A 113 -11.80 -28.42 10.39
CA HIS A 113 -12.94 -29.34 10.46
C HIS A 113 -13.04 -30.37 9.31
N GLY A 114 -11.90 -31.00 8.97
CA GLY A 114 -11.83 -32.05 7.94
C GLY A 114 -11.49 -31.54 6.52
N LYS A 115 -11.41 -30.22 6.30
CA LYS A 115 -10.88 -29.61 5.07
C LYS A 115 -9.38 -29.29 5.13
N GLY A 116 -8.81 -29.33 6.32
CA GLY A 116 -7.44 -28.89 6.60
C GLY A 116 -6.38 -29.95 6.31
N HIS A 117 -5.33 -29.53 5.62
CA HIS A 117 -4.18 -30.38 5.27
C HIS A 117 -2.89 -29.63 5.58
N TYR A 118 -1.97 -30.27 6.30
CA TYR A 118 -0.63 -29.70 6.48
C TYR A 118 0.15 -29.77 5.17
N LEU A 119 0.59 -28.60 4.69
CA LEU A 119 1.41 -28.45 3.49
C LEU A 119 2.35 -27.26 3.68
N PRO A 120 3.61 -27.50 4.10
CA PRO A 120 4.55 -26.43 4.32
C PRO A 120 4.92 -25.75 3.00
N LEU A 121 5.30 -24.48 3.08
CA LEU A 121 5.94 -23.75 1.99
C LEU A 121 7.26 -24.41 1.59
N ALA A 122 7.83 -23.94 0.49
CA ALA A 122 8.92 -24.64 -0.18
C ALA A 122 9.91 -23.66 -0.83
N ALA A 123 10.88 -24.20 -1.57
CA ALA A 123 11.85 -23.44 -2.32
C ALA A 123 11.60 -23.52 -3.85
N SER A 124 12.14 -22.56 -4.59
CA SER A 124 12.14 -22.53 -6.05
C SER A 124 13.56 -22.52 -6.58
N ARG A 125 13.88 -23.44 -7.49
CA ARG A 125 15.19 -23.51 -8.13
C ARG A 125 15.52 -22.23 -8.90
N SER A 126 14.54 -21.70 -9.62
CA SER A 126 14.68 -20.50 -10.45
C SER A 126 14.93 -19.19 -9.69
N ILE A 127 14.71 -19.18 -8.36
CA ILE A 127 14.87 -17.99 -7.52
C ILE A 127 16.02 -18.21 -6.52
N HIS A 128 16.02 -19.36 -5.84
CA HIS A 128 16.88 -19.59 -4.67
C HIS A 128 18.15 -20.41 -4.98
N GLU A 129 18.21 -21.18 -6.07
CA GLU A 129 19.36 -22.06 -6.31
C GLU A 129 20.62 -21.24 -6.62
N ARG A 130 21.66 -21.49 -5.84
CA ARG A 130 23.01 -20.98 -6.07
C ARG A 130 24.03 -22.10 -5.94
N LYS A 131 25.14 -21.99 -6.65
CA LYS A 131 26.23 -22.97 -6.52
C LYS A 131 26.84 -22.87 -5.11
N VAL A 132 27.14 -24.00 -4.47
CA VAL A 132 27.89 -24.01 -3.22
C VAL A 132 29.32 -23.51 -3.46
N LEU A 133 29.66 -22.39 -2.82
CA LEU A 133 30.96 -21.71 -2.98
C LEU A 133 32.08 -22.35 -2.14
N SER A 134 33.31 -22.25 -2.64
CA SER A 134 34.51 -22.61 -1.87
C SER A 134 34.81 -21.55 -0.80
N ALA A 135 35.65 -21.89 0.18
CA ALA A 135 35.94 -20.97 1.30
C ALA A 135 36.64 -19.67 0.89
N ASN A 136 37.29 -19.63 -0.27
CA ASN A 136 37.99 -18.43 -0.75
C ASN A 136 37.05 -17.46 -1.51
N GLU A 137 35.85 -17.92 -1.86
CA GLU A 137 34.83 -17.13 -2.57
C GLU A 137 33.81 -16.52 -1.59
N LEU A 138 33.93 -16.80 -0.29
CA LEU A 138 33.04 -16.24 0.73
C LEU A 138 33.49 -14.83 1.13
N GLU A 139 32.51 -13.95 1.33
CA GLU A 139 32.73 -12.55 1.72
C GLU A 139 32.47 -12.32 3.22
N TYR A 140 31.53 -13.05 3.79
CA TYR A 140 31.09 -12.91 5.19
C TYR A 140 31.21 -14.23 5.95
N ASP A 141 31.44 -14.14 7.25
CA ASP A 141 31.46 -15.29 8.14
C ASP A 141 30.04 -15.65 8.61
N ILE A 142 29.25 -14.63 8.98
CA ILE A 142 27.90 -14.82 9.51
C ILE A 142 26.92 -13.88 8.82
N PHE A 143 25.82 -14.45 8.33
CA PHE A 143 24.69 -13.71 7.75
C PHE A 143 23.39 -13.95 8.51
N PHE A 144 22.63 -12.88 8.71
CA PHE A 144 21.24 -12.94 9.15
C PHE A 144 20.42 -11.86 8.43
N ALA A 145 19.19 -12.23 8.04
CA ALA A 145 18.22 -11.27 7.55
C ALA A 145 16.81 -11.56 8.07
N GLY A 146 16.19 -10.56 8.68
CA GLY A 146 14.82 -10.65 9.18
C GLY A 146 14.50 -9.56 10.19
N THR A 147 13.21 -9.33 10.39
CA THR A 147 12.72 -8.43 11.43
C THR A 147 13.22 -8.89 12.81
N MET A 148 13.68 -7.94 13.63
CA MET A 148 14.25 -8.21 14.94
C MET A 148 13.19 -8.27 16.03
N TRP A 149 12.70 -9.48 16.27
CA TRP A 149 11.88 -9.79 17.45
C TRP A 149 12.78 -9.88 18.69
N PRO A 150 12.26 -9.62 19.91
CA PRO A 150 13.08 -9.59 21.14
C PRO A 150 13.97 -10.83 21.33
N ASN A 151 13.44 -12.03 21.07
CA ASN A 151 14.20 -13.27 21.15
C ASN A 151 15.40 -13.32 20.18
N ARG A 152 15.23 -12.78 18.96
CA ARG A 152 16.31 -12.72 17.96
C ARG A 152 17.37 -11.68 18.33
N VAL A 153 16.98 -10.59 18.97
CA VAL A 153 17.90 -9.56 19.47
C VAL A 153 18.84 -10.18 20.50
N GLU A 154 18.31 -10.94 21.46
CA GLU A 154 19.12 -11.63 22.46
C GLU A 154 20.14 -12.58 21.81
N THR A 155 19.67 -13.48 20.94
CA THR A 155 20.54 -14.47 20.28
C THR A 155 21.60 -13.80 19.43
N LEU A 156 21.24 -12.79 18.64
CA LEU A 156 22.20 -12.11 17.78
C LEU A 156 23.25 -11.32 18.58
N ARG A 157 22.88 -10.63 19.66
CA ARG A 157 23.85 -9.94 20.53
C ARG A 157 24.85 -10.93 21.14
N ARG A 158 24.39 -12.14 21.53
CA ARG A 158 25.28 -13.21 22.00
C ARG A 158 26.22 -13.72 20.92
N VAL A 159 25.75 -13.92 19.68
CA VAL A 159 26.59 -14.31 18.55
C VAL A 159 27.65 -13.25 18.25
N ILE A 160 27.28 -11.97 18.23
CA ILE A 160 28.22 -10.86 17.99
C ILE A 160 29.28 -10.79 19.10
N ALA A 161 28.86 -10.92 20.36
CA ALA A 161 29.79 -10.94 21.49
C ALA A 161 30.74 -12.15 21.46
N ALA A 162 30.29 -13.30 20.95
CA ALA A 162 31.10 -14.50 20.80
C ALA A 162 32.12 -14.41 19.65
N PHE A 163 31.80 -13.68 18.58
CA PHE A 163 32.64 -13.58 17.36
C PHE A 163 32.95 -12.12 16.98
N PRO A 164 33.72 -11.36 17.78
CA PRO A 164 33.95 -9.93 17.55
C PRO A 164 34.72 -9.61 16.26
N ASP A 165 35.54 -10.55 15.77
CA ASP A 165 36.34 -10.39 14.54
C ASP A 165 35.65 -10.95 13.29
N ALA A 166 34.46 -11.54 13.43
CA ALA A 166 33.73 -12.11 12.29
C ALA A 166 33.25 -11.01 11.36
N LYS A 167 33.36 -11.24 10.04
CA LYS A 167 32.75 -10.38 9.02
C LYS A 167 31.24 -10.65 9.00
N LEU A 168 30.46 -9.72 9.53
CA LEU A 168 29.02 -9.85 9.64
C LEU A 168 28.30 -9.19 8.46
N LYS A 169 27.20 -9.82 8.01
CA LYS A 169 26.19 -9.16 7.18
C LYS A 169 24.83 -9.29 7.84
N LEU A 170 24.30 -8.18 8.33
CA LEU A 170 23.03 -8.15 9.07
C LEU A 170 22.02 -7.27 8.35
N ILE A 171 20.85 -7.82 8.03
CA ILE A 171 19.74 -7.11 7.39
C ILE A 171 18.52 -7.18 8.31
N CYS A 172 18.25 -6.09 9.02
CA CYS A 172 17.30 -6.06 10.13
C CYS A 172 16.26 -4.97 9.88
N PRO A 173 15.33 -5.15 8.92
CA PRO A 173 14.33 -4.15 8.60
C PRO A 173 13.52 -3.76 9.84
N GLY A 174 13.33 -2.44 10.01
CA GLY A 174 12.46 -1.91 11.06
C GLY A 174 11.00 -2.36 10.86
N ASN A 175 10.27 -2.45 11.97
CA ASN A 175 8.83 -2.67 12.00
C ASN A 175 8.24 -1.73 13.05
N GLU A 176 7.27 -0.91 12.64
CA GLU A 176 6.63 0.07 13.52
C GLU A 176 5.90 -0.55 14.71
N TYR A 177 5.46 -1.80 14.60
CA TYR A 177 4.81 -2.56 15.68
C TYR A 177 5.80 -3.27 16.61
N LEU A 178 7.10 -3.02 16.45
CA LEU A 178 8.15 -3.61 17.28
C LEU A 178 9.02 -2.55 17.94
N PRO A 179 9.66 -2.91 19.07
CA PRO A 179 10.66 -2.06 19.68
C PRO A 179 11.76 -1.67 18.67
N PRO A 180 12.21 -0.40 18.67
CA PRO A 180 13.41 0.03 17.96
C PRO A 180 14.60 -0.88 18.25
N LEU A 181 15.41 -1.17 17.23
CA LEU A 181 16.63 -1.98 17.40
C LEU A 181 17.63 -1.28 18.36
N PRO A 182 18.28 -2.01 19.28
CA PRO A 182 19.39 -1.49 20.09
C PRO A 182 20.48 -0.82 19.26
N ALA A 183 21.18 0.16 19.83
CA ALA A 183 22.11 1.03 19.09
C ALA A 183 23.32 0.27 18.50
N ASP A 184 23.88 -0.69 19.24
CA ASP A 184 24.98 -1.53 18.80
C ASP A 184 24.62 -2.37 17.56
N LEU A 185 23.43 -2.96 17.55
CA LEU A 185 22.90 -3.69 16.39
C LEU A 185 22.52 -2.74 15.24
N ALA A 186 22.01 -1.56 15.56
CA ALA A 186 21.62 -0.54 14.59
C ALA A 186 22.77 -0.12 13.68
N GLU A 187 23.96 0.04 14.26
CA GLU A 187 25.18 0.45 13.58
C GLU A 187 25.73 -0.65 12.68
N LEU A 188 25.51 -1.92 13.04
CA LEU A 188 26.00 -3.08 12.30
C LEU A 188 25.02 -3.56 11.21
N ALA A 189 23.74 -3.24 11.32
CA ALA A 189 22.69 -3.77 10.47
C ALA A 189 22.11 -2.77 9.47
N ILE A 190 21.78 -3.28 8.27
CA ILE A 190 20.97 -2.55 7.30
C ILE A 190 19.51 -2.62 7.76
N GLN A 191 18.94 -1.48 8.16
CA GLN A 191 17.61 -1.41 8.78
C GLN A 191 16.45 -1.27 7.78
N ARG A 192 16.66 -1.70 6.54
CA ARG A 192 15.66 -1.64 5.47
C ARG A 192 15.52 -3.00 4.80
N PRO A 193 14.33 -3.32 4.25
CA PRO A 193 14.16 -4.51 3.42
C PRO A 193 15.12 -4.49 2.23
N ILE A 194 15.51 -5.67 1.79
CA ILE A 194 16.27 -5.88 0.55
C ILE A 194 15.44 -6.73 -0.40
N SER A 195 15.80 -6.75 -1.68
CA SER A 195 15.20 -7.70 -2.62
C SER A 195 15.46 -9.13 -2.17
N HIS A 196 14.51 -10.02 -2.48
CA HIS A 196 14.67 -11.44 -2.14
C HIS A 196 15.89 -12.07 -2.82
N GLU A 197 16.24 -11.62 -4.03
CA GLU A 197 17.46 -12.04 -4.72
C GLU A 197 18.73 -11.67 -3.93
N ALA A 198 18.82 -10.43 -3.43
CA ALA A 198 19.94 -10.00 -2.60
C ALA A 198 20.01 -10.80 -1.29
N PHE A 199 18.86 -11.19 -0.70
CA PHE A 199 18.83 -12.06 0.47
C PHE A 199 19.49 -13.43 0.20
N ILE A 200 19.16 -14.05 -0.94
CA ILE A 200 19.75 -15.32 -1.37
C ILE A 200 21.24 -15.17 -1.68
N ASP A 201 21.64 -14.10 -2.35
CA ASP A 201 23.03 -13.86 -2.72
C ASP A 201 23.90 -13.61 -1.49
N PHE A 202 23.44 -12.80 -0.53
CA PHE A 202 24.15 -12.60 0.74
C PHE A 202 24.28 -13.90 1.54
N ALA A 203 23.25 -14.75 1.55
CA ALA A 203 23.35 -16.08 2.15
C ALA A 203 24.43 -16.93 1.46
N ASN A 204 24.46 -16.95 0.12
CA ASN A 204 25.38 -17.76 -0.67
C ASN A 204 26.86 -17.40 -0.43
N VAL A 205 27.17 -16.09 -0.32
CA VAL A 205 28.53 -15.61 -0.06
C VAL A 205 28.92 -15.63 1.43
N SER A 206 28.08 -16.21 2.30
CA SER A 206 28.34 -16.29 3.75
C SER A 206 28.70 -17.69 4.20
N ALA A 207 29.65 -17.81 5.14
CA ALA A 207 30.08 -19.12 5.66
C ALA A 207 28.96 -19.83 6.42
N VAL A 208 28.22 -19.06 7.25
CA VAL A 208 27.08 -19.54 8.01
C VAL A 208 25.93 -18.54 7.88
N THR A 209 24.72 -19.04 7.61
CA THR A 209 23.49 -18.26 7.66
C THR A 209 22.62 -18.70 8.83
N LEU A 210 22.18 -17.73 9.63
CA LEU A 210 21.29 -17.98 10.77
C LEU A 210 19.83 -17.98 10.34
N THR A 211 19.08 -18.99 10.76
CA THR A 211 17.62 -19.07 10.63
C THR A 211 17.01 -19.09 12.01
N MET A 212 16.48 -17.94 12.44
CA MET A 212 15.87 -17.78 13.76
C MET A 212 14.36 -17.62 13.59
N PHE A 213 13.55 -18.38 14.33
CA PHE A 213 12.09 -18.22 14.31
C PHE A 213 11.64 -17.11 15.26
N ARG A 214 10.45 -16.53 14.99
CA ARG A 214 9.91 -15.49 15.87
C ARG A 214 9.29 -16.14 17.10
N ASP A 215 9.46 -15.50 18.25
CA ASP A 215 8.68 -15.76 19.44
C ASP A 215 8.11 -14.44 19.95
N TYR A 216 6.97 -14.05 19.38
CA TYR A 216 6.27 -12.83 19.74
C TYR A 216 4.86 -12.82 19.14
N ALA A 217 3.85 -12.62 19.98
CA ALA A 217 2.47 -12.45 19.53
C ALA A 217 2.26 -10.97 19.13
N SER A 218 2.31 -10.67 17.83
CA SER A 218 1.95 -9.34 17.34
C SER A 218 0.44 -9.07 17.45
N HIS A 219 -0.37 -10.13 17.37
CA HIS A 219 -1.82 -10.14 17.53
C HIS A 219 -2.26 -11.46 18.18
N GLY A 220 -3.28 -11.44 19.04
CA GLY A 220 -3.77 -12.64 19.76
C GLY A 220 -2.81 -13.17 20.82
N ASP A 221 -2.93 -14.47 21.13
CA ASP A 221 -2.19 -15.18 22.19
C ASP A 221 -1.11 -16.14 21.66
N VAL A 222 -1.03 -16.34 20.33
CA VAL A 222 -0.08 -17.29 19.72
C VAL A 222 1.21 -16.57 19.33
N SER A 223 2.29 -16.82 20.05
CA SER A 223 3.59 -16.18 19.80
C SER A 223 4.54 -16.99 18.91
N GLN A 224 4.30 -18.30 18.74
CA GLN A 224 5.19 -19.24 18.06
C GLN A 224 4.46 -20.13 17.04
N ALA A 225 5.17 -20.47 15.96
CA ALA A 225 4.79 -21.54 15.03
C ALA A 225 5.32 -22.90 15.52
N THR A 226 4.75 -23.99 15.01
CA THR A 226 5.13 -25.38 15.35
C THR A 226 5.95 -26.07 14.24
N ALA A 227 6.10 -25.42 13.09
CA ALA A 227 6.90 -25.90 11.95
C ALA A 227 7.73 -24.78 11.29
N PRO A 228 8.81 -25.11 10.55
CA PRO A 228 9.64 -24.12 9.89
C PRO A 228 8.93 -23.43 8.71
N GLY A 229 9.09 -22.12 8.63
CA GLY A 229 8.66 -21.30 7.48
C GLY A 229 9.55 -21.46 6.22
N PRO A 230 9.20 -20.76 5.12
CA PRO A 230 9.80 -20.98 3.81
C PRO A 230 11.32 -20.76 3.79
N ARG A 231 11.82 -19.74 4.51
CA ARG A 231 13.25 -19.38 4.57
C ARG A 231 14.16 -20.56 4.93
N PHE A 232 13.66 -21.50 5.72
CA PHE A 232 14.38 -22.73 6.05
C PHE A 232 14.76 -23.51 4.77
N PHE A 233 13.78 -23.74 3.89
CA PHE A 233 13.99 -24.45 2.62
C PHE A 233 14.70 -23.58 1.58
N GLU A 234 14.39 -22.29 1.52
CA GLU A 234 15.01 -21.34 0.57
C GLU A 234 16.52 -21.26 0.74
N LEU A 235 16.99 -21.16 1.99
CA LEU A 235 18.41 -21.13 2.32
C LEU A 235 19.11 -22.45 2.01
N GLY A 236 18.40 -23.58 2.08
CA GLY A 236 18.93 -24.85 1.62
C GLY A 236 19.32 -24.81 0.14
N LEU A 237 18.56 -24.11 -0.71
CA LEU A 237 18.95 -23.90 -2.11
C LEU A 237 20.01 -22.82 -2.33
N ALA A 238 20.14 -21.86 -1.40
CA ALA A 238 21.11 -20.78 -1.49
C ALA A 238 22.58 -21.24 -1.39
N GLY A 239 22.84 -22.53 -1.11
CA GLY A 239 24.19 -23.09 -1.10
C GLY A 239 25.05 -22.63 0.08
N THR A 240 24.41 -22.20 1.18
CA THR A 240 25.02 -21.78 2.44
C THR A 240 24.93 -22.91 3.49
N ALA A 241 25.77 -22.88 4.53
CA ALA A 241 25.56 -23.72 5.70
C ALA A 241 24.62 -23.00 6.67
N GLN A 242 23.66 -23.73 7.24
CA GLN A 242 22.58 -23.13 8.03
C GLN A 242 22.65 -23.57 9.49
N VAL A 243 22.60 -22.60 10.39
CA VAL A 243 22.32 -22.82 11.82
C VAL A 243 20.89 -22.36 12.08
N VAL A 244 20.07 -23.26 12.62
CA VAL A 244 18.64 -23.04 12.82
C VAL A 244 18.38 -22.95 14.31
N GLU A 245 17.95 -21.80 14.78
CA GLU A 245 17.46 -21.62 16.13
C GLU A 245 15.95 -21.82 16.15
N ALA A 246 15.49 -22.83 16.85
CA ALA A 246 14.07 -23.14 16.97
C ALA A 246 13.69 -23.56 18.40
N PRO A 247 12.54 -23.11 18.92
CA PRO A 247 12.04 -23.51 20.24
C PRO A 247 11.63 -25.00 20.27
N GLU A 248 11.56 -25.60 21.47
CA GLU A 248 11.15 -27.00 21.65
C GLU A 248 9.72 -27.29 21.17
N SER A 249 8.87 -26.27 21.09
CA SER A 249 7.53 -26.35 20.50
C SER A 249 7.53 -26.73 19.02
N MET A 250 8.63 -26.49 18.29
CA MET A 250 8.82 -26.96 16.92
C MET A 250 9.48 -28.34 16.92
N ALA A 251 8.70 -29.37 16.59
CA ALA A 251 9.12 -30.75 16.62
C ALA A 251 10.33 -31.02 15.69
N THR A 252 11.33 -31.74 16.19
CA THR A 252 12.57 -32.06 15.47
C THR A 252 12.32 -32.76 14.13
N ALA A 253 11.27 -33.56 14.03
CA ALA A 253 10.86 -34.26 12.81
C ALA A 253 10.63 -33.34 11.60
N HIS A 254 10.27 -32.07 11.81
CA HIS A 254 10.10 -31.09 10.72
C HIS A 254 11.42 -30.55 10.17
N PHE A 255 12.51 -30.67 10.93
CA PHE A 255 13.85 -30.24 10.53
C PHE A 255 14.68 -31.39 9.97
N GLU A 256 14.45 -32.62 10.42
CA GLU A 256 15.11 -33.85 9.94
C GLU A 256 14.84 -34.16 8.46
N THR A 257 13.88 -33.47 7.84
CA THR A 257 13.61 -33.60 6.41
C THR A 257 14.69 -32.93 5.53
N VAL A 258 15.56 -32.10 6.12
CA VAL A 258 16.66 -31.43 5.41
C VAL A 258 17.99 -31.82 6.08
N ASP A 259 18.83 -32.55 5.35
CA ASP A 259 20.14 -32.96 5.86
C ASP A 259 21.11 -31.78 5.97
N GLY A 260 22.12 -31.90 6.84
CA GLY A 260 23.24 -30.95 6.89
C GLY A 260 22.97 -29.61 7.59
N ILE A 261 21.80 -29.44 8.21
CA ILE A 261 21.52 -28.28 9.07
C ILE A 261 22.09 -28.49 10.49
N SER A 262 22.32 -27.40 11.22
CA SER A 262 22.64 -27.44 12.65
C SER A 262 21.49 -26.84 13.47
N LEU A 263 20.67 -27.69 14.09
CA LEU A 263 19.57 -27.26 14.95
C LEU A 263 20.09 -26.90 16.35
N ALA A 264 19.69 -25.73 16.86
CA ALA A 264 20.01 -25.24 18.19
C ALA A 264 18.72 -24.81 18.92
N ARG A 265 18.65 -25.12 20.22
CA ARG A 265 17.50 -24.81 21.10
C ARG A 265 17.75 -23.65 22.04
N THR A 266 19.00 -23.21 22.16
CA THR A 266 19.42 -22.10 23.01
C THR A 266 20.39 -21.20 22.26
N PRO A 267 20.50 -19.91 22.64
CA PRO A 267 21.48 -19.01 22.04
C PRO A 267 22.93 -19.51 22.15
N ASP A 268 23.27 -20.18 23.25
CA ASP A 268 24.62 -20.72 23.45
C ASP A 268 24.89 -21.91 22.50
N ALA A 269 23.88 -22.77 22.25
CA ALA A 269 23.98 -23.82 21.25
C ALA A 269 24.10 -23.27 19.81
N VAL A 270 23.53 -22.08 19.53
CA VAL A 270 23.72 -21.37 18.26
C VAL A 270 25.19 -20.98 18.12
N VAL A 271 25.79 -20.39 19.16
CA VAL A 271 27.22 -20.02 19.18
C VAL A 271 28.11 -21.25 18.93
N ASP A 272 27.87 -22.36 19.63
CA ASP A 272 28.63 -23.59 19.46
C ASP A 272 28.52 -24.17 18.04
N ALA A 273 27.33 -24.10 17.43
CA ALA A 273 27.09 -24.56 16.06
C ALA A 273 27.81 -23.68 15.03
N VAL A 274 27.77 -22.36 15.20
CA VAL A 274 28.51 -21.41 14.36
C VAL A 274 30.01 -21.67 14.46
N ALA A 275 30.57 -21.83 15.67
CA ALA A 275 31.99 -22.09 15.88
C ALA A 275 32.46 -23.34 15.11
N ARG A 276 31.74 -24.47 15.24
CA ARG A 276 32.08 -25.72 14.53
C ARG A 276 32.11 -25.57 13.01
N LEU A 277 31.22 -24.75 12.44
CA LEU A 277 31.15 -24.50 11.00
C LEU A 277 32.26 -23.57 10.51
N LEU A 278 32.63 -22.56 11.31
CA LEU A 278 33.72 -21.64 10.99
C LEU A 278 35.10 -22.33 11.09
N GLU A 279 35.28 -23.22 12.06
CA GLU A 279 36.54 -23.97 12.24
C GLU A 279 36.85 -24.95 11.09
N SER A 280 35.82 -25.53 10.46
CA SER A 280 35.99 -26.61 9.47
C SER A 280 35.34 -26.29 8.12
N LYS A 281 36.17 -25.77 7.19
CA LYS A 281 35.79 -25.49 5.79
C LYS A 281 35.17 -26.70 5.08
N THR A 282 35.67 -27.90 5.36
CA THR A 282 35.15 -29.15 4.78
C THR A 282 33.77 -29.50 5.33
N ASN A 283 33.56 -29.40 6.65
CA ASN A 283 32.28 -29.70 7.26
C ASN A 283 31.21 -28.69 6.81
N ARG A 284 31.55 -27.40 6.76
CA ARG A 284 30.69 -26.34 6.23
C ARG A 284 30.24 -26.63 4.80
N ARG A 285 31.17 -27.00 3.91
CA ARG A 285 30.82 -27.33 2.51
C ARG A 285 29.93 -28.57 2.42
N LYS A 286 30.20 -29.62 3.19
CA LYS A 286 29.37 -30.83 3.23
C LYS A 286 27.95 -30.53 3.73
N ALA A 287 27.83 -29.71 4.78
CA ALA A 287 26.56 -29.25 5.33
C ALA A 287 25.70 -28.53 4.26
N ALA A 288 26.29 -27.54 3.58
CA ALA A 288 25.61 -26.80 2.51
C ALA A 288 25.17 -27.71 1.34
N GLN A 289 26.03 -28.63 0.91
CA GLN A 289 25.72 -29.56 -0.19
C GLN A 289 24.62 -30.57 0.19
N ALA A 290 24.62 -31.06 1.43
CA ALA A 290 23.60 -31.98 1.91
C ALA A 290 22.23 -31.28 1.97
N SER A 291 22.17 -30.07 2.55
CA SER A 291 20.94 -29.29 2.64
C SER A 291 20.35 -28.98 1.26
N GLN A 292 21.19 -28.51 0.33
CA GLN A 292 20.77 -28.24 -1.05
C GLN A 292 20.22 -29.48 -1.74
N LYS A 293 20.89 -30.63 -1.60
CA LYS A 293 20.43 -31.89 -2.19
C LYS A 293 19.08 -32.33 -1.62
N SER A 294 18.89 -32.26 -0.31
CA SER A 294 17.64 -32.68 0.34
C SER A 294 16.47 -31.75 -0.04
N VAL A 295 16.71 -30.44 -0.16
CA VAL A 295 15.69 -29.50 -0.63
C VAL A 295 15.31 -29.71 -2.09
N ILE A 296 16.28 -29.93 -2.99
CA ILE A 296 16.01 -30.23 -4.41
C ILE A 296 15.12 -31.47 -4.56
N ASN A 297 15.34 -32.49 -3.74
CA ASN A 297 14.63 -33.77 -3.88
C ASN A 297 13.24 -33.79 -3.21
N HIS A 298 13.00 -32.96 -2.18
CA HIS A 298 11.78 -33.10 -1.35
C HIS A 298 11.06 -31.79 -1.01
N HIS A 299 11.69 -30.63 -1.15
CA HIS A 299 11.16 -29.34 -0.66
C HIS A 299 11.06 -28.25 -1.74
N LEU A 300 10.73 -28.64 -2.97
CA LEU A 300 10.36 -27.73 -4.04
C LEU A 300 8.84 -27.49 -4.11
N TYR A 301 8.43 -26.33 -4.64
CA TYR A 301 7.01 -26.02 -4.85
C TYR A 301 6.32 -26.99 -5.79
N GLU A 302 7.04 -27.60 -6.74
CA GLU A 302 6.55 -28.66 -7.62
C GLU A 302 6.06 -29.87 -6.80
N HIS A 303 6.76 -30.25 -5.73
CA HIS A 303 6.32 -31.33 -4.84
C HIS A 303 5.05 -30.95 -4.08
N ARG A 304 4.94 -29.69 -3.64
CA ARG A 304 3.75 -29.20 -2.91
C ARG A 304 2.52 -29.17 -3.80
N LEU A 305 2.66 -28.68 -5.02
CA LEU A 305 1.57 -28.65 -6.01
C LEU A 305 1.19 -30.05 -6.49
N GLY A 306 2.15 -30.96 -6.60
CA GLY A 306 1.88 -32.39 -6.85
C GLY A 306 1.01 -33.00 -5.75
N LEU A 307 1.43 -32.83 -4.49
CA LEU A 307 0.66 -33.32 -3.34
C LEU A 307 -0.72 -32.65 -3.24
N MET A 308 -0.82 -31.35 -3.49
CA MET A 308 -2.10 -30.62 -3.53
C MET A 308 -3.04 -31.19 -4.59
N ARG A 309 -2.54 -31.48 -5.80
CA ARG A 309 -3.32 -32.12 -6.86
C ARG A 309 -3.80 -33.50 -6.42
N ASP A 310 -2.92 -34.30 -5.83
CA ASP A 310 -3.22 -35.68 -5.46
C ASP A 310 -4.23 -35.74 -4.29
N ILE A 311 -4.16 -34.81 -3.33
CA ILE A 311 -5.13 -34.69 -2.22
C ILE A 311 -6.50 -34.22 -2.73
N THR A 312 -6.52 -33.20 -3.59
CA THR A 312 -7.77 -32.57 -4.04
C THR A 312 -8.49 -33.36 -5.12
N GLY A 313 -7.76 -34.17 -5.91
CA GLY A 313 -8.28 -34.85 -7.09
C GLY A 313 -8.76 -33.88 -8.19
N ALA A 314 -8.44 -32.59 -8.09
CA ALA A 314 -8.99 -31.56 -8.96
C ALA A 314 -8.28 -31.51 -10.33
N HIS A 315 -8.95 -30.98 -11.35
CA HIS A 315 -8.40 -30.86 -12.71
C HIS A 315 -7.75 -29.49 -12.95
N PHE A 316 -6.42 -29.43 -12.91
CA PHE A 316 -5.63 -28.20 -13.04
C PHE A 316 -5.42 -27.71 -14.50
N GLY A 317 -6.08 -28.29 -15.53
CA GLY A 317 -5.93 -27.89 -16.97
C GLY A 317 -7.05 -27.04 -17.60
N ARG A 318 -6.72 -26.18 -18.59
CA ARG A 318 -7.55 -25.25 -19.40
C ARG A 318 -8.66 -25.92 -20.18
N ARG A 319 -9.88 -25.38 -20.10
CA ARG A 319 -10.88 -25.56 -21.17
C ARG A 319 -10.60 -24.53 -22.27
N LYS A 320 -10.56 -24.93 -23.55
CA LYS A 320 -10.44 -23.94 -24.63
C LYS A 320 -11.73 -23.13 -24.70
N ALA A 321 -11.64 -21.84 -24.98
CA ALA A 321 -12.82 -20.95 -25.03
C ALA A 321 -13.96 -21.49 -25.92
N LYS A 322 -13.65 -22.14 -27.05
CA LYS A 322 -14.66 -22.75 -27.93
C LYS A 322 -15.43 -23.93 -27.32
N ASP A 323 -14.84 -24.59 -26.32
CA ASP A 323 -15.39 -25.77 -25.65
C ASP A 323 -16.18 -25.38 -24.37
N VAL A 324 -16.17 -24.10 -23.98
CA VAL A 324 -16.95 -23.58 -22.85
C VAL A 324 -18.36 -23.26 -23.31
N VAL A 325 -19.31 -24.11 -22.93
CA VAL A 325 -20.75 -23.90 -23.15
C VAL A 325 -21.26 -22.85 -22.15
N PRO A 326 -21.89 -21.74 -22.61
CA PRO A 326 -22.48 -20.76 -21.71
C PRO A 326 -23.56 -21.37 -20.81
N VAL A 327 -23.57 -21.01 -19.53
CA VAL A 327 -24.58 -21.47 -18.58
C VAL A 327 -25.98 -20.99 -18.99
N GLU A 328 -26.93 -21.92 -18.99
CA GLU A 328 -28.35 -21.61 -19.19
C GLU A 328 -28.88 -20.81 -17.99
N ARG A 329 -29.33 -19.58 -18.25
CA ARG A 329 -29.78 -18.66 -17.19
C ARG A 329 -31.25 -18.90 -16.87
N ARG A 330 -31.55 -19.07 -15.57
CA ARG A 330 -32.93 -19.16 -15.06
C ARG A 330 -33.68 -17.81 -15.06
N ARG A 331 -32.96 -16.70 -15.27
CA ARG A 331 -33.50 -15.33 -15.28
C ARG A 331 -33.11 -14.61 -16.58
N ARG A 332 -33.84 -13.54 -16.90
CA ARG A 332 -33.45 -12.57 -17.93
C ARG A 332 -32.04 -12.05 -17.67
N LEU A 333 -31.32 -11.71 -18.74
CA LEU A 333 -30.04 -11.01 -18.63
C LEU A 333 -30.28 -9.66 -17.95
N ARG A 334 -29.41 -9.29 -17.01
CA ARG A 334 -29.46 -7.99 -16.36
C ARG A 334 -28.42 -7.06 -16.95
N VAL A 335 -28.88 -5.96 -17.52
CA VAL A 335 -28.04 -4.94 -18.14
C VAL A 335 -28.15 -3.65 -17.35
N LEU A 336 -27.01 -3.15 -16.86
CA LEU A 336 -26.90 -1.86 -16.20
C LEU A 336 -26.44 -0.81 -17.22
N MET A 337 -27.31 0.14 -17.57
CA MET A 337 -26.97 1.28 -18.41
C MET A 337 -26.36 2.39 -17.55
N CYS A 338 -25.08 2.73 -17.81
CA CYS A 338 -24.39 3.82 -17.11
C CYS A 338 -24.55 5.12 -17.92
N THR A 339 -25.18 6.13 -17.31
CA THR A 339 -25.55 7.40 -17.97
C THR A 339 -25.87 8.51 -16.94
N HIS A 340 -25.92 9.77 -17.35
CA HIS A 340 -26.15 10.91 -16.45
C HIS A 340 -27.63 11.33 -16.38
N SER A 341 -28.44 10.88 -17.34
CA SER A 341 -29.84 11.29 -17.47
C SER A 341 -30.69 10.19 -18.12
N THR A 342 -32.01 10.32 -17.99
CA THR A 342 -33.01 9.48 -18.65
C THR A 342 -34.17 10.36 -19.11
N ILE A 343 -35.12 9.79 -19.88
CA ILE A 343 -36.36 10.49 -20.27
C ILE A 343 -37.22 10.96 -19.08
N HIS A 344 -36.97 10.43 -17.88
CA HIS A 344 -37.69 10.78 -16.66
C HIS A 344 -37.09 12.02 -15.97
N GLU A 345 -35.96 12.53 -16.48
CA GLU A 345 -35.27 13.72 -15.98
C GLU A 345 -35.64 14.98 -16.81
N GLN A 346 -35.39 16.17 -16.27
CA GLN A 346 -35.81 17.44 -16.91
C GLN A 346 -35.00 17.81 -18.17
N ALA A 347 -33.78 17.29 -18.32
CA ALA A 347 -32.87 17.59 -19.42
C ALA A 347 -32.43 16.28 -20.11
N TRP A 348 -32.88 16.08 -21.35
CA TRP A 348 -32.60 14.88 -22.15
C TRP A 348 -32.40 15.25 -23.63
N GLY A 349 -31.72 14.37 -24.36
CA GLY A 349 -31.42 14.47 -25.78
C GLY A 349 -31.54 13.11 -26.50
N GLY A 350 -30.73 12.91 -27.54
CA GLY A 350 -30.84 11.72 -28.40
C GLY A 350 -30.43 10.40 -27.73
N VAL A 351 -29.56 10.46 -26.72
CA VAL A 351 -29.08 9.26 -26.00
C VAL A 351 -30.19 8.66 -25.14
N GLU A 352 -30.95 9.49 -24.42
CA GLU A 352 -32.04 9.04 -23.56
C GLU A 352 -33.20 8.45 -24.37
N VAL A 353 -33.48 9.03 -25.55
CA VAL A 353 -34.42 8.50 -26.53
C VAL A 353 -33.99 7.11 -27.02
N TYR A 354 -32.70 6.95 -27.34
CA TYR A 354 -32.12 5.67 -27.72
C TYR A 354 -32.23 4.61 -26.62
N GLN A 355 -31.89 4.97 -25.37
CA GLN A 355 -32.01 4.09 -24.21
C GLN A 355 -33.45 3.60 -24.01
N GLN A 356 -34.43 4.51 -24.10
CA GLN A 356 -35.85 4.16 -23.98
C GLN A 356 -36.29 3.15 -25.05
N ALA A 357 -35.86 3.37 -26.31
CA ALA A 357 -36.19 2.49 -27.42
C ALA A 357 -35.67 1.06 -27.15
N LEU A 358 -34.43 0.91 -26.68
CA LEU A 358 -33.88 -0.39 -26.30
C LEU A 358 -34.65 -1.07 -25.17
N CYS A 359 -34.98 -0.33 -24.10
CA CYS A 359 -35.74 -0.89 -22.98
C CYS A 359 -37.13 -1.37 -23.41
N SER A 360 -37.80 -0.62 -24.28
CA SER A 360 -39.11 -0.99 -24.82
C SER A 360 -39.04 -2.25 -25.70
N LEU A 361 -38.09 -2.31 -26.63
CA LEU A 361 -37.98 -3.39 -27.61
C LEU A 361 -37.48 -4.71 -27.01
N MET A 362 -36.60 -4.64 -26.00
CA MET A 362 -35.92 -5.82 -25.44
C MET A 362 -36.39 -6.24 -24.05
N GLY A 363 -37.37 -5.53 -23.44
CA GLY A 363 -37.78 -5.76 -22.04
C GLY A 363 -38.33 -7.16 -21.73
N ARG A 364 -38.69 -7.96 -22.74
CA ARG A 364 -39.10 -9.36 -22.57
C ARG A 364 -37.91 -10.29 -22.31
N GLU A 365 -36.76 -10.00 -22.91
CA GLU A 365 -35.56 -10.85 -22.85
C GLU A 365 -34.53 -10.33 -21.85
N ILE A 366 -34.52 -9.01 -21.63
CA ILE A 366 -33.56 -8.28 -20.80
C ILE A 366 -34.28 -7.55 -19.67
N GLU A 367 -33.64 -7.52 -18.51
CA GLU A 367 -34.01 -6.66 -17.39
C GLU A 367 -33.01 -5.50 -17.31
N PHE A 368 -33.49 -4.28 -17.53
CA PHE A 368 -32.64 -3.08 -17.55
C PHE A 368 -32.69 -2.31 -16.23
N PHE A 369 -31.52 -1.80 -15.85
CA PHE A 369 -31.32 -0.86 -14.76
C PHE A 369 -30.52 0.34 -15.26
N TYR A 370 -30.65 1.48 -14.61
CA TYR A 370 -29.81 2.65 -14.85
C TYR A 370 -28.95 2.97 -13.63
N TRP A 371 -27.67 3.22 -13.88
CA TRP A 371 -26.76 3.88 -12.95
C TRP A 371 -26.64 5.34 -13.34
N LEU A 372 -27.12 6.24 -12.47
CA LEU A 372 -27.21 7.68 -12.72
C LEU A 372 -26.31 8.44 -11.76
N ARG A 373 -25.55 9.43 -12.26
CA ARG A 373 -24.81 10.38 -11.42
C ARG A 373 -25.12 11.82 -11.80
N ARG A 374 -25.51 12.63 -10.82
CA ARG A 374 -25.70 14.08 -10.97
C ARG A 374 -25.51 14.81 -9.65
N GLY A 375 -24.64 15.83 -9.64
CA GLY A 375 -24.28 16.54 -8.42
C GLY A 375 -23.61 15.62 -7.40
N ALA A 376 -24.04 15.69 -6.14
CA ALA A 376 -23.43 15.00 -5.01
C ALA A 376 -24.06 13.62 -4.69
N PHE A 377 -24.68 12.95 -5.66
CA PHE A 377 -25.24 11.61 -5.43
C PHE A 377 -25.30 10.75 -6.71
N CYS A 378 -25.27 9.44 -6.50
CA CYS A 378 -25.55 8.41 -7.50
C CYS A 378 -26.87 7.70 -7.18
N ARG A 379 -27.57 7.22 -8.20
CA ARG A 379 -28.84 6.49 -8.07
C ARG A 379 -28.84 5.23 -8.93
N LEU A 380 -29.41 4.17 -8.38
CA LEU A 380 -29.84 2.99 -9.12
C LEU A 380 -31.35 3.08 -9.37
N THR A 381 -31.76 2.98 -10.63
CA THR A 381 -33.19 3.01 -10.99
C THR A 381 -33.58 1.86 -11.92
N THR A 382 -34.86 1.50 -11.91
CA THR A 382 -35.43 0.56 -12.89
C THR A 382 -35.63 1.23 -14.25
N ALA A 383 -35.87 0.42 -15.29
CA ALA A 383 -36.24 0.92 -16.62
C ALA A 383 -37.49 1.83 -16.65
N SER A 384 -38.35 1.77 -15.62
CA SER A 384 -39.54 2.62 -15.51
C SER A 384 -39.31 3.91 -14.71
N GLY A 385 -38.06 4.19 -14.32
CA GLY A 385 -37.70 5.37 -13.53
C GLY A 385 -37.93 5.23 -12.02
N GLN A 386 -38.22 4.04 -11.50
CA GLN A 386 -38.34 3.84 -10.05
C GLN A 386 -36.95 3.80 -9.42
N GLU A 387 -36.69 4.68 -8.44
CA GLU A 387 -35.47 4.66 -7.64
C GLU A 387 -35.47 3.44 -6.70
N LEU A 388 -34.41 2.63 -6.80
CA LEU A 388 -34.18 1.47 -5.94
C LEU A 388 -33.22 1.81 -4.81
N GLU A 389 -32.11 2.50 -5.14
CA GLU A 389 -31.08 2.90 -4.19
C GLU A 389 -30.49 4.26 -4.56
N ARG A 390 -29.95 4.94 -3.53
CA ARG A 390 -29.30 6.23 -3.62
C ARG A 390 -28.06 6.25 -2.74
N PHE A 391 -26.98 6.81 -3.26
CA PHE A 391 -25.68 6.91 -2.61
C PHE A 391 -25.19 8.35 -2.65
N ASP A 392 -24.83 8.92 -1.51
CA ASP A 392 -24.22 10.24 -1.47
C ASP A 392 -22.73 10.14 -1.82
N VAL A 393 -22.27 10.99 -2.73
CA VAL A 393 -20.88 11.03 -3.21
C VAL A 393 -20.41 12.49 -3.33
N PRO A 394 -19.10 12.78 -3.24
CA PRO A 394 -18.60 14.11 -3.49
C PRO A 394 -18.97 14.60 -4.89
N GLU A 395 -19.24 15.90 -5.01
CA GLU A 395 -19.42 16.51 -6.32
C GLU A 395 -18.05 16.56 -7.03
N VAL A 396 -18.03 16.09 -8.27
CA VAL A 396 -16.86 16.15 -9.15
C VAL A 396 -17.22 16.91 -10.41
N GLY A 397 -16.25 17.61 -11.00
CA GLY A 397 -16.44 18.29 -12.28
C GLY A 397 -16.86 17.29 -13.37
N TRP A 398 -17.80 17.69 -14.24
CA TRP A 398 -18.41 16.86 -15.30
C TRP A 398 -17.39 16.00 -16.06
N GLN A 399 -16.24 16.60 -16.38
CA GLN A 399 -15.20 16.05 -17.24
C GLN A 399 -13.92 15.69 -16.47
N ASP A 400 -13.91 15.89 -15.16
CA ASP A 400 -12.64 15.95 -14.44
C ASP A 400 -12.30 14.64 -13.76
N ALA A 401 -13.31 13.83 -13.41
CA ALA A 401 -13.17 12.61 -12.63
C ALA A 401 -12.50 11.48 -13.40
N MET A 402 -11.25 11.19 -13.05
CA MET A 402 -10.58 9.95 -13.44
C MET A 402 -10.95 8.81 -12.50
N ASN A 403 -10.87 9.09 -11.19
CA ASN A 403 -11.14 8.14 -10.12
C ASN A 403 -11.99 8.81 -9.04
N ASP A 404 -12.95 8.07 -8.49
CA ASP A 404 -13.81 8.54 -7.42
C ASP A 404 -14.25 7.37 -6.54
N ALA A 405 -13.47 7.08 -5.50
CA ALA A 405 -13.66 5.89 -4.67
C ALA A 405 -15.10 5.73 -4.10
N PRO A 406 -15.78 6.79 -3.62
CA PRO A 406 -17.19 6.72 -3.25
C PRO A 406 -18.11 6.20 -4.36
N GLU A 407 -18.01 6.73 -5.59
CA GLU A 407 -18.80 6.24 -6.72
C GLU A 407 -18.40 4.81 -7.11
N GLU A 408 -17.10 4.54 -7.22
CA GLU A 408 -16.56 3.23 -7.63
C GLU A 408 -17.05 2.11 -6.70
N MET A 409 -16.96 2.32 -5.38
CA MET A 409 -17.40 1.35 -4.38
C MET A 409 -18.91 1.12 -4.44
N ALA A 410 -19.71 2.18 -4.57
CA ALA A 410 -21.17 2.08 -4.67
C ALA A 410 -21.60 1.36 -5.95
N PHE A 411 -20.97 1.71 -7.07
CA PHE A 411 -21.18 1.08 -8.37
C PHE A 411 -20.82 -0.41 -8.37
N SER A 412 -19.67 -0.76 -7.79
CA SER A 412 -19.24 -2.15 -7.58
C SER A 412 -20.24 -2.92 -6.72
N SER A 413 -20.75 -2.30 -5.65
CA SER A 413 -21.72 -2.92 -4.75
C SER A 413 -23.01 -3.25 -5.50
N VAL A 414 -23.55 -2.30 -6.27
CA VAL A 414 -24.73 -2.52 -7.11
C VAL A 414 -24.53 -3.67 -8.10
N ILE A 415 -23.40 -3.70 -8.81
CA ILE A 415 -23.12 -4.78 -9.78
C ILE A 415 -23.19 -6.15 -9.11
N SER A 416 -22.56 -6.30 -7.94
CA SER A 416 -22.45 -7.58 -7.25
C SER A 416 -23.71 -7.98 -6.49
N GLN A 417 -24.45 -7.04 -5.89
CA GLN A 417 -25.69 -7.30 -5.16
C GLN A 417 -26.86 -7.62 -6.09
N TYR A 418 -27.00 -6.86 -7.18
CA TYR A 418 -28.05 -7.10 -8.19
C TYR A 418 -27.66 -8.17 -9.21
N ASN A 419 -26.45 -8.72 -9.09
CA ASN A 419 -25.89 -9.72 -10.00
C ASN A 419 -26.01 -9.29 -11.46
N ILE A 420 -25.54 -8.08 -11.76
CA ILE A 420 -25.54 -7.53 -13.12
C ILE A 420 -24.67 -8.42 -14.03
N ASP A 421 -25.17 -8.76 -15.22
CA ASP A 421 -24.43 -9.56 -16.19
C ASP A 421 -23.57 -8.67 -17.10
N ILE A 422 -24.12 -7.51 -17.49
CA ILE A 422 -23.52 -6.59 -18.46
C ILE A 422 -23.66 -5.16 -17.97
N VAL A 423 -22.59 -4.39 -18.10
CA VAL A 423 -22.63 -2.93 -17.97
C VAL A 423 -22.48 -2.32 -19.35
N HIS A 424 -23.45 -1.50 -19.75
CA HIS A 424 -23.46 -0.80 -21.02
C HIS A 424 -23.30 0.72 -20.77
N PHE A 425 -22.10 1.21 -20.99
CA PHE A 425 -21.77 2.64 -20.88
C PHE A 425 -22.30 3.40 -22.09
N GLN A 426 -23.09 4.43 -21.83
CA GLN A 426 -23.63 5.33 -22.86
C GLN A 426 -22.75 6.57 -23.01
N HIS A 427 -22.19 7.06 -21.90
CA HIS A 427 -21.14 8.06 -21.85
C HIS A 427 -20.54 8.03 -20.43
N LEU A 428 -19.42 8.73 -20.23
CA LEU A 428 -18.79 8.87 -18.91
C LEU A 428 -18.83 10.30 -18.38
N GLY A 429 -19.56 11.23 -19.01
CA GLY A 429 -19.85 12.53 -18.42
C GLY A 429 -20.46 12.38 -17.02
N HIS A 430 -19.93 13.15 -16.05
CA HIS A 430 -20.17 13.08 -14.60
C HIS A 430 -19.65 11.84 -13.86
N HIS A 431 -19.36 10.73 -14.56
CA HIS A 431 -18.89 9.50 -13.96
C HIS A 431 -17.36 9.43 -13.94
N ALA A 432 -16.79 8.67 -13.00
CA ALA A 432 -15.36 8.38 -13.03
C ALA A 432 -14.98 7.56 -14.29
N LEU A 433 -13.86 7.92 -14.93
CA LEU A 433 -13.33 7.15 -16.07
C LEU A 433 -12.97 5.70 -15.70
N SER A 434 -12.79 5.39 -14.41
CA SER A 434 -12.47 4.07 -13.89
C SER A 434 -13.62 3.07 -13.94
N LEU A 435 -14.88 3.50 -14.06
CA LEU A 435 -16.04 2.59 -13.92
C LEU A 435 -16.02 1.37 -14.85
N PRO A 436 -15.57 1.44 -16.12
CA PRO A 436 -15.44 0.25 -16.96
C PRO A 436 -14.42 -0.77 -16.42
N ILE A 437 -13.36 -0.30 -15.76
CA ILE A 437 -12.38 -1.16 -15.07
C ILE A 437 -13.04 -1.83 -13.86
N ILE A 438 -13.79 -1.07 -13.05
CA ILE A 438 -14.55 -1.59 -11.91
C ILE A 438 -15.57 -2.65 -12.36
N ALA A 439 -16.30 -2.39 -13.44
CA ALA A 439 -17.26 -3.32 -14.01
C ALA A 439 -16.60 -4.64 -14.44
N LYS A 440 -15.49 -4.55 -15.19
CA LYS A 440 -14.78 -5.75 -15.64
C LYS A 440 -14.18 -6.55 -14.49
N ALA A 441 -13.66 -5.88 -13.46
CA ALA A 441 -13.15 -6.52 -12.24
C ALA A 441 -14.25 -7.27 -11.45
N ASN A 442 -15.51 -6.81 -11.52
CA ASN A 442 -16.67 -7.51 -10.99
C ASN A 442 -17.10 -8.74 -11.83
N GLY A 443 -16.46 -8.96 -12.98
CA GLY A 443 -16.71 -10.08 -13.89
C GLY A 443 -17.87 -9.85 -14.86
N THR A 444 -18.31 -8.62 -15.08
CA THR A 444 -19.38 -8.33 -16.05
C THR A 444 -18.87 -8.25 -17.48
N GLY A 445 -19.75 -8.44 -18.46
CA GLY A 445 -19.51 -7.97 -19.83
C GLY A 445 -19.54 -6.44 -19.86
N VAL A 446 -18.63 -5.81 -20.61
CA VAL A 446 -18.52 -4.34 -20.67
C VAL A 446 -18.68 -3.88 -22.12
N ILE A 447 -19.71 -3.07 -22.36
CA ILE A 447 -19.99 -2.47 -23.66
C ILE A 447 -19.94 -0.96 -23.54
N PHE A 448 -19.39 -0.30 -24.56
CA PHE A 448 -19.34 1.15 -24.65
C PHE A 448 -19.97 1.65 -25.96
N SER A 449 -21.00 2.49 -25.89
CA SER A 449 -21.52 3.23 -27.04
C SER A 449 -20.87 4.61 -27.10
N ALA A 450 -20.10 4.89 -28.15
CA ALA A 450 -19.41 6.17 -28.33
C ALA A 450 -20.37 7.23 -28.89
N HIS A 451 -21.21 7.80 -28.02
CA HIS A 451 -22.17 8.86 -28.39
C HIS A 451 -21.55 10.26 -28.48
N ASP A 452 -20.32 10.42 -27.99
CA ASP A 452 -19.56 11.67 -28.00
C ASP A 452 -18.05 11.40 -28.20
N PHE A 453 -17.25 12.46 -28.38
CA PHE A 453 -15.79 12.36 -28.50
C PHE A 453 -15.07 12.54 -27.16
N TRP A 454 -15.76 12.34 -26.03
CA TRP A 454 -15.14 12.48 -24.71
C TRP A 454 -13.92 11.58 -24.61
N LEU A 455 -13.96 10.30 -25.00
CA LEU A 455 -12.77 9.44 -24.93
C LEU A 455 -11.55 10.00 -25.69
N VAL A 456 -11.78 10.73 -26.78
CA VAL A 456 -10.76 11.29 -27.66
C VAL A 456 -10.23 12.64 -27.16
N SER A 457 -11.11 13.49 -26.62
CA SER A 457 -10.78 14.87 -26.25
C SER A 457 -11.52 15.29 -24.99
N SER A 458 -10.87 16.11 -24.16
CA SER A 458 -11.59 16.74 -23.05
C SER A 458 -12.73 17.65 -23.53
N ARG A 459 -12.68 18.12 -24.77
CA ARG A 459 -13.80 18.78 -25.43
C ARG A 459 -14.55 17.76 -26.26
N TYR A 460 -15.58 17.15 -25.66
CA TYR A 460 -16.37 16.05 -26.24
C TYR A 460 -17.02 16.36 -27.61
N ASN A 461 -17.03 17.63 -28.01
CA ASN A 461 -17.53 18.09 -29.31
C ASN A 461 -16.43 18.49 -30.30
N LEU A 462 -15.14 18.34 -29.95
CA LEU A 462 -14.00 18.74 -30.78
C LEU A 462 -14.01 20.23 -31.20
N LEU A 463 -14.69 21.08 -30.44
CA LEU A 463 -14.67 22.53 -30.61
C LEU A 463 -13.65 23.15 -29.66
N ASN A 464 -12.89 24.13 -30.14
CA ASN A 464 -12.00 24.90 -29.29
C ASN A 464 -12.74 26.01 -28.51
N HIS A 465 -12.01 26.82 -27.73
CA HIS A 465 -12.57 27.92 -26.94
C HIS A 465 -13.20 29.04 -27.80
N GLU A 466 -12.86 29.10 -29.09
CA GLU A 466 -13.46 30.00 -30.08
C GLU A 466 -14.64 29.35 -30.84
N LEU A 467 -15.09 28.16 -30.42
CA LEU A 467 -16.10 27.32 -31.08
C LEU A 467 -15.73 26.90 -32.51
N LYS A 468 -14.44 26.76 -32.81
CA LYS A 468 -13.95 26.20 -34.08
C LYS A 468 -13.67 24.72 -33.94
N TYR A 469 -14.03 23.96 -34.96
CA TYR A 469 -13.72 22.55 -35.09
C TYR A 469 -12.21 22.31 -35.26
N VAL A 470 -11.62 21.45 -34.41
CA VAL A 470 -10.16 21.24 -34.29
C VAL A 470 -9.75 19.76 -34.17
N GLU A 471 -10.28 18.89 -35.04
CA GLU A 471 -9.90 17.46 -35.01
C GLU A 471 -8.40 17.21 -35.22
N GLU A 472 -7.73 17.95 -36.10
CA GLU A 472 -6.30 17.76 -36.36
C GLU A 472 -5.43 17.90 -35.10
N GLU A 473 -5.84 18.74 -34.15
CA GLU A 473 -5.13 18.93 -32.88
C GLU A 473 -5.19 17.68 -31.99
N VAL A 474 -6.25 16.86 -32.09
CA VAL A 474 -6.41 15.69 -31.21
C VAL A 474 -5.52 14.52 -31.61
N TYR A 475 -4.94 14.49 -32.81
CA TYR A 475 -3.95 13.45 -33.13
C TYR A 475 -2.63 13.64 -32.36
N SER A 476 -2.32 14.87 -31.93
CA SER A 476 -1.09 15.20 -31.22
C SER A 476 -1.34 15.52 -29.75
N VAL A 477 -0.80 14.70 -28.85
CA VAL A 477 -0.84 14.96 -27.40
C VAL A 477 -0.23 16.32 -27.06
N LEU A 478 0.86 16.69 -27.73
CA LEU A 478 1.52 17.97 -27.52
C LEU A 478 0.64 19.16 -27.96
N ALA A 479 -0.03 19.05 -29.10
CA ALA A 479 -0.92 20.11 -29.57
C ALA A 479 -2.11 20.28 -28.62
N ALA A 480 -2.71 19.17 -28.19
CA ALA A 480 -3.80 19.17 -27.21
C ALA A 480 -3.36 19.78 -25.87
N ASP A 481 -2.19 19.42 -25.33
CA ASP A 481 -1.66 20.00 -24.08
C ASP A 481 -1.42 21.51 -24.21
N ILE A 482 -0.91 22.00 -25.35
CA ILE A 482 -0.75 23.44 -25.59
C ILE A 482 -2.12 24.14 -25.57
N THR A 483 -3.11 23.58 -26.24
CA THR A 483 -4.48 24.13 -26.26
C THR A 483 -5.12 24.12 -24.87
N LEU A 484 -4.91 23.07 -24.07
CA LEU A 484 -5.41 22.97 -22.70
C LEU A 484 -4.70 23.92 -21.74
N LYS A 485 -3.38 24.07 -21.86
CA LYS A 485 -2.62 25.07 -21.08
C LYS A 485 -3.10 26.48 -21.37
N ALA A 486 -3.29 26.81 -22.65
CA ALA A 486 -3.70 28.15 -23.08
C ALA A 486 -5.14 28.50 -22.66
N ALA A 487 -6.07 27.55 -22.79
CA ALA A 487 -7.49 27.82 -22.58
C ALA A 487 -7.98 27.54 -21.15
N GLU A 488 -7.38 26.58 -20.45
CA GLU A 488 -7.88 26.06 -19.17
C GLU A 488 -6.78 25.98 -18.08
N ASN A 489 -5.56 26.44 -18.38
CA ASN A 489 -4.40 26.44 -17.48
C ASN A 489 -4.02 25.04 -16.92
N VAL A 490 -4.32 23.97 -17.65
CA VAL A 490 -3.87 22.61 -17.31
C VAL A 490 -2.37 22.48 -17.58
N ASP A 491 -1.61 21.93 -16.63
CA ASP A 491 -0.17 21.76 -16.80
C ASP A 491 0.19 20.72 -17.88
N TYR A 492 1.36 20.89 -18.49
CA TYR A 492 1.85 19.98 -19.52
C TYR A 492 1.89 18.53 -19.03
N GLY A 493 1.42 17.59 -19.85
CA GLY A 493 1.26 16.18 -19.52
C GLY A 493 -0.14 15.81 -18.97
N GLY A 494 -1.06 16.77 -18.86
CA GLY A 494 -2.46 16.50 -18.50
C GLY A 494 -3.17 15.60 -19.51
N GLU A 495 -3.07 15.92 -20.81
CA GLU A 495 -3.66 15.08 -21.88
C GLU A 495 -2.95 13.73 -21.98
N GLN A 496 -1.63 13.69 -21.78
CA GLN A 496 -0.88 12.43 -21.74
C GLN A 496 -1.41 11.51 -20.63
N THR A 497 -1.61 12.05 -19.42
CA THR A 497 -2.15 11.32 -18.27
C THR A 497 -3.55 10.79 -18.57
N ARG A 498 -4.40 11.66 -19.11
CA ARG A 498 -5.77 11.34 -19.50
C ARG A 498 -5.83 10.21 -20.55
N ARG A 499 -5.08 10.33 -21.65
CA ARG A 499 -5.04 9.32 -22.72
C ARG A 499 -4.48 8.00 -22.26
N ALA A 500 -3.42 8.01 -21.44
CA ALA A 500 -2.85 6.79 -20.87
C ALA A 500 -3.90 6.05 -20.03
N PHE A 501 -4.69 6.78 -19.23
CA PHE A 501 -5.76 6.20 -18.45
C PHE A 501 -6.92 5.69 -19.31
N VAL A 502 -7.37 6.45 -20.32
CA VAL A 502 -8.42 5.99 -21.25
C VAL A 502 -7.96 4.73 -22.00
N ALA A 503 -6.73 4.70 -22.50
CA ALA A 503 -6.17 3.50 -23.13
C ALA A 503 -6.19 2.29 -22.16
N LYS A 504 -5.76 2.49 -20.91
CA LYS A 504 -5.84 1.46 -19.86
C LYS A 504 -7.27 0.99 -19.60
N MET A 505 -8.23 1.92 -19.55
CA MET A 505 -9.65 1.64 -19.36
C MET A 505 -10.21 0.81 -20.53
N LEU A 506 -9.87 1.14 -21.78
CA LEU A 506 -10.35 0.45 -22.98
C LEU A 506 -9.94 -1.02 -23.04
N HIS A 507 -8.87 -1.44 -22.35
CA HIS A 507 -8.57 -2.88 -22.18
C HIS A 507 -9.69 -3.64 -21.45
N SER A 508 -10.47 -2.97 -20.59
CA SER A 508 -11.58 -3.53 -19.83
C SER A 508 -12.90 -3.54 -20.59
N VAL A 509 -12.95 -2.92 -21.78
CA VAL A 509 -14.12 -2.92 -22.66
C VAL A 509 -14.07 -4.17 -23.56
N ASP A 510 -15.18 -4.90 -23.64
CA ASP A 510 -15.31 -6.09 -24.50
C ASP A 510 -15.79 -5.73 -25.91
N ALA A 511 -16.74 -4.78 -25.99
CA ALA A 511 -17.24 -4.26 -27.26
C ALA A 511 -17.43 -2.74 -27.22
N ILE A 512 -17.11 -2.08 -28.33
CA ILE A 512 -17.33 -0.67 -28.56
C ILE A 512 -18.18 -0.46 -29.82
N MET A 513 -19.11 0.49 -29.74
CA MET A 513 -20.06 0.76 -30.80
C MET A 513 -19.95 2.22 -31.24
N PHE A 514 -19.95 2.42 -32.55
CA PHE A 514 -19.84 3.71 -33.21
C PHE A 514 -21.07 3.98 -34.09
N GLY A 515 -21.43 5.26 -34.18
CA GLY A 515 -22.51 5.72 -35.07
C GLY A 515 -22.09 5.69 -36.54
N THR A 516 -20.86 6.12 -36.85
CA THR A 516 -20.33 6.16 -38.21
C THR A 516 -18.87 5.72 -38.30
N GLU A 517 -18.41 5.50 -39.54
CA GLU A 517 -17.03 5.12 -39.84
C GLU A 517 -16.02 6.21 -39.42
N HIS A 518 -16.32 7.50 -39.59
CA HIS A 518 -15.44 8.57 -39.15
C HIS A 518 -15.16 8.52 -37.64
N SER A 519 -16.22 8.42 -36.81
CA SER A 519 -16.06 8.36 -35.36
C SER A 519 -15.23 7.14 -34.90
N ARG A 520 -15.41 6.00 -35.57
CA ARG A 520 -14.60 4.80 -35.36
C ARG A 520 -13.14 5.05 -35.73
N ASN A 521 -12.89 5.52 -36.95
CA ASN A 521 -11.54 5.66 -37.48
C ASN A 521 -10.71 6.67 -36.68
N LEU A 522 -11.30 7.82 -36.29
CA LEU A 522 -10.66 8.79 -35.40
C LEU A 522 -10.27 8.15 -34.06
N THR A 523 -11.20 7.43 -33.44
CA THR A 523 -10.97 6.81 -32.12
C THR A 523 -9.93 5.69 -32.20
N HIS A 524 -9.94 4.86 -33.25
CA HIS A 524 -8.95 3.81 -33.48
C HIS A 524 -7.54 4.38 -33.77
N ALA A 525 -7.45 5.48 -34.50
CA ALA A 525 -6.17 6.15 -34.76
C ALA A 525 -5.49 6.63 -33.47
N ILE A 526 -6.28 7.05 -32.48
CA ILE A 526 -5.80 7.49 -31.16
C ILE A 526 -5.58 6.29 -30.22
N TYR A 527 -6.45 5.28 -30.28
CA TYR A 527 -6.42 4.09 -29.42
C TYR A 527 -6.38 2.79 -30.24
N PRO A 528 -5.21 2.37 -30.74
CA PRO A 528 -5.07 1.14 -31.53
C PRO A 528 -5.49 -0.15 -30.80
N ILE A 529 -5.56 -0.14 -29.46
CA ILE A 529 -6.06 -1.28 -28.67
C ILE A 529 -7.47 -1.72 -29.08
N LEU A 530 -8.26 -0.82 -29.68
CA LEU A 530 -9.60 -1.13 -30.18
C LEU A 530 -9.60 -2.12 -31.36
N ASP A 531 -8.48 -2.31 -32.06
CA ASP A 531 -8.34 -3.30 -33.13
C ASP A 531 -8.39 -4.75 -32.61
N GLU A 532 -8.14 -4.95 -31.30
CA GLU A 532 -8.23 -6.25 -30.62
C GLU A 532 -9.62 -6.50 -30.00
N LYS A 533 -10.57 -5.56 -30.16
CA LYS A 533 -11.90 -5.57 -29.54
C LYS A 533 -13.01 -5.82 -30.55
N ILE A 534 -14.21 -6.14 -30.05
CA ILE A 534 -15.42 -6.12 -30.89
C ILE A 534 -15.77 -4.65 -31.17
N SER A 535 -15.38 -4.14 -32.33
CA SER A 535 -15.64 -2.76 -32.75
C SER A 535 -16.66 -2.74 -33.87
N LEU A 536 -17.84 -2.17 -33.61
CA LEU A 536 -18.99 -2.21 -34.53
C LEU A 536 -19.41 -0.80 -34.97
N ILE A 537 -19.75 -0.65 -36.25
CA ILE A 537 -20.44 0.53 -36.79
C ILE A 537 -21.92 0.16 -36.90
N THR A 538 -22.75 0.76 -36.06
CA THR A 538 -24.14 0.28 -35.86
C THR A 538 -25.20 1.34 -36.17
N GLY A 539 -24.80 2.61 -36.25
CA GLY A 539 -25.71 3.74 -36.29
C GLY A 539 -26.55 3.86 -35.00
N ILE A 540 -27.64 4.63 -35.07
CA ILE A 540 -28.59 4.77 -33.96
C ILE A 540 -30.00 4.60 -34.54
N PRO A 541 -30.81 3.65 -34.04
CA PRO A 541 -32.15 3.46 -34.53
C PRO A 541 -33.03 4.67 -34.20
N SER A 542 -33.87 5.08 -35.15
CA SER A 542 -34.93 6.04 -34.88
C SER A 542 -36.04 5.37 -34.07
N PRO A 543 -36.75 6.11 -33.20
CA PRO A 543 -37.91 5.59 -32.46
C PRO A 543 -38.96 4.98 -33.39
N GLU A 544 -39.54 3.82 -33.01
CA GLU A 544 -40.68 3.27 -33.76
C GLU A 544 -41.94 4.09 -33.50
N ASN A 545 -42.57 4.57 -34.58
CA ASN A 545 -43.88 5.23 -34.50
C ASN A 545 -44.99 4.18 -34.43
N THR A 546 -46.06 4.48 -33.68
CA THR A 546 -47.28 3.65 -33.61
C THR A 546 -47.98 3.48 -34.97
N VAL A 547 -47.73 4.40 -35.91
CA VAL A 547 -48.19 4.34 -37.30
C VAL A 547 -46.96 4.39 -38.21
N PRO A 548 -46.83 3.52 -39.23
CA PRO A 548 -45.74 3.57 -40.19
C PRO A 548 -45.67 4.94 -40.88
N ILE A 549 -44.49 5.58 -40.83
CA ILE A 549 -44.27 6.85 -41.52
C ILE A 549 -44.34 6.58 -43.01
N THR A 550 -45.28 7.22 -43.68
CA THR A 550 -45.31 7.25 -45.14
C THR A 550 -44.50 8.47 -45.60
N PRO A 551 -43.40 8.29 -46.37
CA PRO A 551 -42.61 9.41 -46.86
C PRO A 551 -43.47 10.41 -47.65
N LYS A 552 -43.11 11.68 -47.61
CA LYS A 552 -43.74 12.71 -48.45
C LYS A 552 -43.65 12.29 -49.92
N VAL A 553 -44.74 12.48 -50.67
CA VAL A 553 -44.74 12.26 -52.13
C VAL A 553 -44.23 13.54 -52.79
N TYR A 554 -43.49 13.40 -53.89
CA TYR A 554 -42.99 14.54 -54.64
C TYR A 554 -44.14 15.41 -55.18
N GLU A 555 -44.07 16.72 -54.94
CA GLU A 555 -44.96 17.73 -55.51
C GLU A 555 -44.13 18.87 -56.10
N ALA A 556 -44.53 19.35 -57.29
CA ALA A 556 -43.86 20.49 -57.92
C ALA A 556 -44.11 21.79 -57.13
N LEU A 557 -43.08 22.62 -57.00
CA LEU A 557 -43.14 23.83 -56.16
C LEU A 557 -43.96 24.95 -56.82
N GLY A 558 -43.79 25.12 -58.15
CA GLY A 558 -44.42 26.22 -58.89
C GLY A 558 -44.01 27.59 -58.33
N ASP A 559 -44.99 28.47 -58.11
CA ASP A 559 -44.77 29.82 -57.56
C ASP A 559 -44.72 29.87 -56.01
N LYS A 560 -44.82 28.72 -55.33
CA LYS A 560 -44.81 28.68 -53.85
C LYS A 560 -43.39 28.88 -53.31
N PRO A 561 -43.24 29.45 -52.09
CA PRO A 561 -41.95 29.47 -51.41
C PRO A 561 -41.53 28.05 -51.02
N LEU A 562 -40.22 27.79 -51.02
CA LEU A 562 -39.64 26.53 -50.58
C LEU A 562 -39.69 26.44 -49.04
N ASN A 563 -40.24 25.35 -48.51
CA ASN A 563 -40.37 25.17 -47.06
C ASN A 563 -39.11 24.48 -46.50
N VAL A 564 -38.48 25.10 -45.52
CA VAL A 564 -37.17 24.69 -44.98
C VAL A 564 -37.31 24.38 -43.50
N ALA A 565 -37.12 23.11 -43.11
CA ALA A 565 -37.12 22.67 -41.73
C ALA A 565 -35.73 22.77 -41.09
N ILE A 566 -35.69 23.21 -39.84
CA ILE A 566 -34.54 23.10 -38.95
C ILE A 566 -34.95 22.12 -37.85
N VAL A 567 -34.30 20.95 -37.81
CA VAL A 567 -34.74 19.81 -36.98
C VAL A 567 -33.73 19.52 -35.87
N GLY A 568 -34.19 19.61 -34.63
CA GLY A 568 -33.42 19.38 -33.42
C GLY A 568 -33.27 20.64 -32.57
N ASN A 569 -32.44 20.58 -31.52
CA ASN A 569 -32.25 21.74 -30.65
C ASN A 569 -31.61 22.91 -31.41
N PHE A 570 -32.23 24.09 -31.32
CA PHE A 570 -31.77 25.33 -31.93
C PHE A 570 -30.80 26.06 -30.99
N LEU A 571 -29.52 25.73 -31.15
CA LEU A 571 -28.42 26.24 -30.34
C LEU A 571 -27.15 26.39 -31.17
N ARG A 572 -26.18 27.14 -30.63
CA ARG A 572 -25.01 27.60 -31.39
C ARG A 572 -24.25 26.45 -32.05
N THR A 573 -24.03 25.37 -31.31
CA THR A 573 -23.30 24.19 -31.80
C THR A 573 -24.03 23.42 -32.90
N LYS A 574 -25.35 23.60 -33.03
CA LYS A 574 -26.20 23.02 -34.09
C LYS A 574 -26.36 23.96 -35.30
N GLY A 575 -25.62 25.07 -35.33
CA GLY A 575 -25.58 25.99 -36.47
C GLY A 575 -26.61 27.12 -36.41
N ALA A 576 -27.17 27.44 -35.23
CA ALA A 576 -28.16 28.51 -35.08
C ALA A 576 -27.70 29.87 -35.66
N ASP A 577 -26.44 30.26 -35.44
CA ASP A 577 -25.86 31.48 -36.00
C ASP A 577 -25.93 31.49 -37.54
N THR A 578 -25.56 30.36 -38.18
CA THR A 578 -25.62 30.19 -39.63
C THR A 578 -27.05 30.31 -40.14
N VAL A 579 -28.02 29.71 -39.44
CA VAL A 579 -29.44 29.78 -39.79
C VAL A 579 -29.97 31.21 -39.66
N LEU A 580 -29.62 31.93 -38.59
CA LEU A 580 -30.07 33.32 -38.42
C LEU A 580 -29.52 34.23 -39.51
N SER A 581 -28.22 34.14 -39.81
CA SER A 581 -27.62 34.86 -40.94
C SER A 581 -28.24 34.47 -42.27
N LEU A 582 -28.58 33.19 -42.47
CA LEU A 582 -29.28 32.71 -43.66
C LEU A 582 -30.67 33.36 -43.80
N ILE A 583 -31.46 33.40 -42.73
CA ILE A 583 -32.79 34.04 -42.72
C ILE A 583 -32.67 35.54 -43.06
N GLU A 584 -31.58 36.20 -42.66
CA GLU A 584 -31.34 37.62 -42.96
C GLU A 584 -30.97 37.90 -44.40
N ILE A 585 -30.20 37.03 -45.04
CA ILE A 585 -29.76 37.21 -46.44
C ILE A 585 -30.72 36.63 -47.46
N ALA A 586 -31.60 35.70 -47.06
CA ALA A 586 -32.57 35.05 -47.93
C ALA A 586 -33.75 35.98 -48.27
N HIS A 587 -34.25 35.92 -49.50
CA HIS A 587 -35.44 36.69 -49.88
C HIS A 587 -36.67 36.13 -49.15
N PRO A 588 -37.45 36.97 -48.42
CA PRO A 588 -38.52 36.49 -47.55
C PRO A 588 -39.67 35.79 -48.31
N ASP A 589 -39.88 36.14 -49.58
CA ASP A 589 -40.90 35.51 -50.43
C ASP A 589 -40.46 34.19 -51.06
N HIS A 590 -39.17 33.83 -50.98
CA HIS A 590 -38.65 32.60 -51.59
C HIS A 590 -38.68 31.41 -50.62
N PHE A 591 -38.63 31.64 -49.31
CA PHE A 591 -38.40 30.61 -48.31
C PHE A 591 -39.26 30.82 -47.05
N VAL A 592 -39.82 29.72 -46.55
CA VAL A 592 -40.48 29.66 -45.23
C VAL A 592 -39.66 28.75 -44.32
N PHE A 593 -39.18 29.27 -43.20
CA PHE A 593 -38.35 28.53 -42.25
C PHE A 593 -39.20 27.99 -41.09
N HIS A 594 -39.07 26.70 -40.82
CA HIS A 594 -39.79 25.98 -39.77
C HIS A 594 -38.79 25.45 -38.75
N ILE A 595 -38.82 25.94 -37.51
CA ILE A 595 -37.90 25.51 -36.45
C ILE A 595 -38.62 24.50 -35.55
N PHE A 596 -38.14 23.26 -35.57
CA PHE A 596 -38.63 22.12 -34.79
C PHE A 596 -37.62 21.72 -33.73
N GLY A 597 -37.93 21.97 -32.46
CA GLY A 597 -37.08 21.63 -31.33
C GLY A 597 -37.02 22.71 -30.25
N TYR A 598 -36.21 22.44 -29.22
CA TYR A 598 -35.94 23.42 -28.16
C TYR A 598 -35.11 24.58 -28.69
N VAL A 599 -35.56 25.81 -28.44
CA VAL A 599 -34.79 27.02 -28.75
C VAL A 599 -34.05 27.47 -27.50
N HIS A 600 -32.73 27.60 -27.58
CA HIS A 600 -31.95 28.07 -26.45
C HIS A 600 -32.31 29.54 -26.11
N PRO A 601 -32.37 29.94 -24.82
CA PRO A 601 -32.85 31.27 -24.41
C PRO A 601 -32.14 32.44 -25.09
N GLU A 602 -30.85 32.29 -25.42
CA GLU A 602 -30.06 33.31 -26.13
C GLU A 602 -30.63 33.63 -27.52
N TYR A 603 -31.23 32.64 -28.19
CA TYR A 603 -31.83 32.79 -29.52
C TYR A 603 -33.33 33.05 -29.48
N GLU A 604 -34.00 32.62 -28.41
CA GLU A 604 -35.42 32.91 -28.21
C GLU A 604 -35.67 34.43 -28.17
N ALA A 605 -34.81 35.18 -27.48
CA ALA A 605 -34.87 36.64 -27.45
C ALA A 605 -34.71 37.28 -28.86
N VAL A 606 -33.81 36.74 -29.69
CA VAL A 606 -33.56 37.24 -31.04
C VAL A 606 -34.72 36.93 -31.99
N LEU A 607 -35.25 35.70 -31.93
CA LEU A 607 -36.38 35.25 -32.74
C LEU A 607 -37.68 35.98 -32.38
N ASN A 608 -37.91 36.26 -31.09
CA ASN A 608 -39.08 36.99 -30.63
C ASN A 608 -38.97 38.51 -30.83
N GLY A 609 -37.76 39.07 -30.75
CA GLY A 609 -37.51 40.51 -30.92
C GLY A 609 -37.71 41.02 -32.35
N ASN A 610 -37.58 40.15 -33.36
CA ASN A 610 -37.73 40.46 -34.78
C ASN A 610 -38.78 39.55 -35.43
N TYR A 611 -40.08 39.87 -35.25
CA TYR A 611 -41.16 39.09 -35.88
C TYR A 611 -41.02 39.08 -37.41
N ARG A 612 -40.84 37.88 -37.97
CA ARG A 612 -40.73 37.62 -39.42
C ARG A 612 -41.84 36.66 -39.83
N SER A 613 -42.70 37.06 -40.77
CA SER A 613 -43.85 36.24 -41.22
C SER A 613 -43.44 34.92 -41.90
N ASN A 614 -42.20 34.82 -42.37
CA ASN A 614 -41.64 33.64 -43.02
C ASN A 614 -40.83 32.73 -42.06
N VAL A 615 -40.93 32.92 -40.74
CA VAL A 615 -40.31 32.05 -39.73
C VAL A 615 -41.38 31.52 -38.77
N LYS A 616 -41.43 30.19 -38.58
CA LYS A 616 -42.42 29.50 -37.74
C LYS A 616 -41.74 28.64 -36.68
N LEU A 617 -42.16 28.78 -35.43
CA LEU A 617 -41.63 28.03 -34.28
C LEU A 617 -42.65 26.97 -33.84
N TYR A 618 -42.21 25.73 -33.71
CA TYR A 618 -43.08 24.59 -33.34
C TYR A 618 -42.80 24.03 -31.93
N GLY A 619 -41.67 24.38 -31.32
CA GLY A 619 -41.25 23.83 -30.03
C GLY A 619 -40.76 22.38 -30.12
N ARG A 620 -40.63 21.71 -28.98
CA ARG A 620 -40.24 20.28 -28.92
C ARG A 620 -41.37 19.41 -29.47
N TYR A 621 -41.07 18.53 -30.42
CA TYR A 621 -41.99 17.50 -30.87
C TYR A 621 -41.79 16.21 -30.06
N GLY A 622 -42.88 15.47 -29.82
CA GLY A 622 -42.86 14.20 -29.10
C GLY A 622 -42.49 13.00 -29.98
N MET A 623 -42.14 11.88 -29.34
CA MET A 623 -41.98 10.57 -30.00
C MET A 623 -43.27 10.23 -30.77
N GLY A 624 -43.19 10.11 -32.11
CA GLY A 624 -44.36 9.80 -32.95
C GLY A 624 -44.96 10.97 -33.73
N ASP A 625 -44.58 12.22 -33.46
CA ASP A 625 -45.15 13.42 -34.10
C ASP A 625 -44.27 14.01 -35.22
N ILE A 626 -43.35 13.18 -35.75
CA ILE A 626 -42.41 13.57 -36.81
C ILE A 626 -43.08 13.78 -38.18
N ASP A 627 -44.34 13.37 -38.34
CA ASP A 627 -45.16 13.69 -39.52
C ASP A 627 -45.32 15.21 -39.71
N ALA A 628 -45.20 16.00 -38.63
CA ALA A 628 -45.19 17.47 -38.69
C ALA A 628 -44.04 18.03 -39.57
N LEU A 629 -42.95 17.27 -39.75
CA LEU A 629 -41.82 17.66 -40.60
C LEU A 629 -42.20 17.72 -42.08
N LYS A 630 -43.24 17.01 -42.53
CA LYS A 630 -43.69 16.97 -43.94
C LYS A 630 -44.17 18.31 -44.49
N VAL A 631 -44.40 19.29 -43.62
CA VAL A 631 -44.65 20.68 -44.04
C VAL A 631 -43.47 21.26 -44.81
N ALA A 632 -42.25 20.75 -44.56
CA ALA A 632 -41.04 21.17 -45.24
C ALA A 632 -40.71 20.30 -46.46
N ASP A 633 -39.92 20.86 -47.36
CA ASP A 633 -39.36 20.21 -48.55
C ASP A 633 -37.87 19.87 -48.33
N VAL A 634 -37.18 20.70 -47.55
CA VAL A 634 -35.75 20.64 -47.28
C VAL A 634 -35.53 20.64 -45.76
N ALA A 635 -34.53 19.92 -45.28
CA ALA A 635 -34.08 19.95 -43.88
C ALA A 635 -32.67 20.54 -43.77
N LEU A 636 -32.40 21.37 -42.75
CA LEU A 636 -31.07 21.90 -42.44
C LEU A 636 -30.52 21.23 -41.19
N ASN A 637 -29.35 20.59 -41.34
CA ASN A 637 -28.56 20.06 -40.23
C ASN A 637 -27.16 20.65 -40.29
N LEU A 638 -26.98 21.84 -39.72
CA LEU A 638 -25.80 22.69 -39.94
C LEU A 638 -24.85 22.73 -38.74
N SER A 639 -24.69 21.60 -38.06
CA SER A 639 -23.82 21.49 -36.88
C SER A 639 -22.40 21.96 -37.18
N ILE A 640 -21.81 22.74 -36.26
CA ILE A 640 -20.44 23.26 -36.41
C ILE A 640 -19.38 22.28 -35.87
N TRP A 641 -19.83 21.13 -35.39
CA TRP A 641 -19.02 20.07 -34.81
C TRP A 641 -19.35 18.74 -35.49
N PRO A 642 -18.44 17.76 -35.49
CA PRO A 642 -18.71 16.44 -36.04
C PRO A 642 -19.79 15.77 -35.18
N GLU A 643 -21.02 15.67 -35.66
CA GLU A 643 -22.02 14.83 -35.00
C GLU A 643 -21.57 13.37 -35.04
N THR A 644 -21.88 12.58 -34.00
CA THR A 644 -21.54 11.15 -33.95
C THR A 644 -22.51 10.27 -34.75
N TYR A 645 -23.76 10.72 -34.93
CA TYR A 645 -24.72 10.09 -35.83
C TYR A 645 -25.78 11.06 -36.37
N CYS A 646 -26.36 11.92 -35.51
CA CYS A 646 -27.47 12.81 -35.81
C CYS A 646 -28.79 12.08 -36.17
N ILE A 647 -29.63 11.80 -35.17
CA ILE A 647 -30.93 11.11 -35.37
C ILE A 647 -31.89 11.97 -36.22
N SER A 648 -31.85 13.30 -36.10
CA SER A 648 -32.75 14.17 -36.88
C SER A 648 -32.51 14.13 -38.39
N LEU A 649 -31.32 13.71 -38.83
CA LEU A 649 -31.07 13.43 -40.25
C LEU A 649 -31.84 12.19 -40.72
N SER A 650 -31.91 11.13 -39.89
CA SER A 650 -32.73 9.95 -40.18
C SER A 650 -34.23 10.31 -40.23
N GLU A 651 -34.69 11.15 -39.31
CA GLU A 651 -36.09 11.62 -39.28
C GLU A 651 -36.45 12.46 -40.51
N ALA A 652 -35.53 13.29 -41.01
CA ALA A 652 -35.71 14.06 -42.24
C ALA A 652 -35.89 13.13 -43.45
N TRP A 653 -35.01 12.14 -43.62
CA TRP A 653 -35.13 11.16 -44.69
C TRP A 653 -36.39 10.30 -44.60
N GLN A 654 -36.77 9.85 -43.40
CA GLN A 654 -38.01 9.08 -43.18
C GLN A 654 -39.26 9.86 -43.60
N ASN A 655 -39.23 11.19 -43.50
CA ASN A 655 -40.32 12.06 -43.93
C ASN A 655 -40.19 12.53 -45.40
N GLY A 656 -39.12 12.15 -46.11
CA GLY A 656 -38.91 12.50 -47.52
C GLY A 656 -38.37 13.93 -47.74
N LEU A 657 -37.72 14.53 -46.74
CA LEU A 657 -37.11 15.86 -46.87
C LEU A 657 -35.70 15.74 -47.45
N ILE A 658 -35.31 16.68 -48.30
CA ILE A 658 -33.94 16.75 -48.84
C ILE A 658 -33.04 17.44 -47.81
N PRO A 659 -32.01 16.78 -47.24
CA PRO A 659 -31.16 17.41 -46.26
C PRO A 659 -30.05 18.26 -46.91
N ILE A 660 -29.78 19.42 -46.32
CA ILE A 660 -28.56 20.20 -46.51
C ILE A 660 -27.78 20.15 -45.20
N VAL A 661 -26.57 19.61 -45.26
CA VAL A 661 -25.77 19.31 -44.08
C VAL A 661 -24.39 19.94 -44.14
N THR A 662 -23.79 20.21 -42.99
CA THR A 662 -22.36 20.54 -42.92
C THR A 662 -21.50 19.32 -43.23
N ASP A 663 -20.44 19.50 -44.03
CA ASP A 663 -19.51 18.42 -44.40
C ASP A 663 -18.53 18.11 -43.27
N VAL A 664 -19.06 17.52 -42.20
CA VAL A 664 -18.30 17.20 -40.98
C VAL A 664 -18.91 16.01 -40.25
N GLY A 665 -18.06 15.10 -39.76
CA GLY A 665 -18.47 13.93 -38.98
C GLY A 665 -19.58 13.11 -39.65
N ALA A 666 -20.55 12.64 -38.85
CA ALA A 666 -21.64 11.80 -39.34
C ALA A 666 -22.51 12.46 -40.42
N LEU A 667 -22.61 13.79 -40.42
CA LEU A 667 -23.37 14.51 -41.44
C LEU A 667 -22.69 14.38 -42.81
N GLY A 668 -21.37 14.59 -42.85
CA GLY A 668 -20.56 14.40 -44.05
C GLY A 668 -20.50 12.94 -44.49
N ASP A 669 -20.35 11.99 -43.56
CA ASP A 669 -20.26 10.56 -43.89
C ASP A 669 -21.54 10.01 -44.53
N ARG A 670 -22.70 10.42 -44.00
CA ARG A 670 -23.99 9.78 -44.33
C ARG A 670 -24.67 10.39 -45.56
N VAL A 671 -24.37 11.63 -45.89
CA VAL A 671 -24.89 12.31 -47.08
C VAL A 671 -23.91 12.13 -48.24
N GLU A 672 -24.40 11.80 -49.42
CA GLU A 672 -23.66 11.83 -50.68
C GLU A 672 -24.10 13.07 -51.47
N ASP A 673 -23.14 13.98 -51.73
CA ASP A 673 -23.44 15.32 -52.28
C ASP A 673 -24.12 15.24 -53.66
N GLY A 674 -25.29 15.87 -53.78
CA GLY A 674 -26.10 15.88 -54.99
C GLY A 674 -26.82 14.56 -55.31
N VAL A 675 -26.71 13.54 -54.44
CA VAL A 675 -27.37 12.23 -54.63
C VAL A 675 -28.55 12.08 -53.68
N ASN A 676 -28.33 12.15 -52.36
CA ASN A 676 -29.36 11.96 -51.33
C ASN A 676 -29.48 13.18 -50.38
N GLY A 677 -28.80 14.28 -50.73
CA GLY A 677 -28.75 15.55 -50.02
C GLY A 677 -27.67 16.46 -50.59
N PHE A 678 -27.36 17.56 -49.90
CA PHE A 678 -26.24 18.45 -50.22
C PHE A 678 -25.33 18.70 -49.03
N LYS A 679 -24.05 18.85 -49.32
CA LYS A 679 -23.01 19.21 -48.36
C LYS A 679 -22.63 20.68 -48.51
N VAL A 680 -22.38 21.33 -47.38
CA VAL A 680 -21.88 22.71 -47.31
C VAL A 680 -20.75 22.85 -46.28
N PRO A 681 -19.85 23.84 -46.44
CA PRO A 681 -18.86 24.12 -45.41
C PRO A 681 -19.49 24.68 -44.12
N ILE A 682 -18.85 24.42 -42.98
CA ILE A 682 -19.24 24.97 -41.67
C ILE A 682 -19.27 26.50 -41.72
N GLY A 683 -20.33 27.10 -41.14
CA GLY A 683 -20.41 28.55 -40.93
C GLY A 683 -20.49 29.38 -42.23
N ARG A 684 -20.97 28.80 -43.34
CA ARG A 684 -21.13 29.50 -44.63
C ARG A 684 -22.60 29.64 -45.05
N PRO A 685 -23.35 30.63 -44.52
CA PRO A 685 -24.76 30.87 -44.88
C PRO A 685 -24.98 31.05 -46.39
N SER A 686 -24.04 31.70 -47.09
CA SER A 686 -24.12 31.91 -48.54
C SER A 686 -24.11 30.60 -49.34
N ALA A 687 -23.34 29.60 -48.90
CA ALA A 687 -23.31 28.29 -49.53
C ALA A 687 -24.63 27.53 -49.30
N VAL A 688 -25.23 27.67 -48.11
CA VAL A 688 -26.57 27.12 -47.83
C VAL A 688 -27.61 27.77 -48.72
N LEU A 689 -27.59 29.10 -48.85
CA LEU A 689 -28.50 29.84 -49.71
C LEU A 689 -28.37 29.42 -51.19
N GLU A 690 -27.14 29.21 -51.69
CA GLU A 690 -26.91 28.71 -53.05
C GLU A 690 -27.59 27.35 -53.28
N ARG A 691 -27.47 26.41 -52.32
CA ARG A 691 -28.15 25.11 -52.40
C ARG A 691 -29.67 25.24 -52.31
N LEU A 692 -30.18 26.13 -51.46
CA LEU A 692 -31.62 26.40 -51.35
C LEU A 692 -32.17 27.03 -52.64
N GLU A 693 -31.48 27.98 -53.27
CA GLU A 693 -31.90 28.57 -54.54
C GLU A 693 -31.80 27.56 -55.70
N LEU A 694 -30.78 26.69 -55.72
CA LEU A 694 -30.70 25.58 -56.66
C LEU A 694 -31.92 24.65 -56.52
N LEU A 695 -32.22 24.24 -55.28
CA LEU A 695 -33.36 23.40 -54.99
C LEU A 695 -34.65 24.11 -55.38
N ARG A 696 -34.82 25.40 -55.09
CA ARG A 696 -36.01 26.20 -55.45
C ARG A 696 -36.20 26.31 -56.97
N SER A 697 -35.12 26.53 -57.71
CA SER A 697 -35.15 26.80 -59.16
C SER A 697 -35.15 25.56 -60.06
N SER A 698 -34.86 24.36 -59.54
CA SER A 698 -34.72 23.14 -60.34
C SER A 698 -35.59 21.98 -59.81
N GLU A 699 -36.76 21.81 -60.41
CA GLU A 699 -37.67 20.66 -60.18
C GLU A 699 -36.94 19.32 -60.39
N ALA A 700 -36.20 19.19 -61.49
CA ALA A 700 -35.52 17.95 -61.86
C ALA A 700 -34.47 17.51 -60.81
N VAL A 701 -33.81 18.48 -60.17
CA VAL A 701 -32.84 18.19 -59.10
C VAL A 701 -33.56 17.72 -57.84
N ARG A 702 -34.67 18.38 -57.45
CA ARG A 702 -35.46 17.95 -56.29
C ARG A 702 -36.03 16.55 -56.47
N GLU A 703 -36.67 16.27 -57.60
CA GLU A 703 -37.26 14.96 -57.90
C GLU A 703 -36.20 13.86 -57.87
N LYS A 704 -35.04 14.11 -58.51
CA LYS A 704 -33.92 13.16 -58.52
C LYS A 704 -33.42 12.85 -57.11
N ILE A 705 -33.14 13.88 -56.30
CA ILE A 705 -32.58 13.67 -54.97
C ILE A 705 -33.61 13.00 -54.06
N MET A 706 -34.85 13.45 -54.09
CA MET A 706 -35.94 12.88 -53.30
C MET A 706 -36.19 11.40 -53.66
N GLY A 707 -36.06 11.03 -54.95
CA GLY A 707 -36.17 9.64 -55.41
C GLY A 707 -35.05 8.70 -54.93
N ASN A 708 -33.89 9.23 -54.51
CA ASN A 708 -32.79 8.45 -53.95
C ASN A 708 -32.92 8.26 -52.43
N ILE A 709 -33.88 8.91 -51.77
CA ILE A 709 -34.11 8.76 -50.34
C ILE A 709 -34.87 7.45 -50.10
N GLY A 710 -34.29 6.53 -49.33
CA GLY A 710 -34.92 5.26 -49.02
C GLY A 710 -34.39 4.58 -47.75
N PRO A 711 -34.99 3.44 -47.35
CA PRO A 711 -34.75 2.80 -46.06
C PRO A 711 -33.29 2.48 -45.72
N HIS A 712 -32.45 2.27 -46.72
CA HIS A 712 -31.02 2.01 -46.56
C HIS A 712 -30.21 3.17 -45.95
N LEU A 713 -30.78 4.38 -45.84
CA LEU A 713 -30.09 5.57 -45.31
C LEU A 713 -30.18 5.72 -43.78
N TRP A 714 -30.97 4.88 -43.11
CA TRP A 714 -31.13 4.92 -41.65
C TRP A 714 -31.15 3.52 -41.03
N THR A 715 -30.84 3.47 -39.74
CA THR A 715 -30.82 2.22 -38.97
C THR A 715 -32.25 1.80 -38.58
N HIS A 716 -32.62 0.56 -38.89
CA HIS A 716 -33.90 -0.02 -38.50
C HIS A 716 -33.87 -0.57 -37.06
N ALA A 717 -34.91 -0.27 -36.27
CA ALA A 717 -34.97 -0.62 -34.85
C ALA A 717 -34.91 -2.13 -34.58
N ARG A 718 -35.62 -2.96 -35.38
CA ARG A 718 -35.63 -4.42 -35.23
C ARG A 718 -34.27 -5.05 -35.50
N GLU A 719 -33.64 -4.72 -36.63
CA GLU A 719 -32.32 -5.25 -37.01
C GLU A 719 -31.26 -4.86 -35.97
N TYR A 720 -31.33 -3.62 -35.49
CA TYR A 720 -30.47 -3.14 -34.42
C TYR A 720 -30.67 -3.94 -33.12
N THR A 721 -31.93 -4.22 -32.77
CA THR A 721 -32.29 -4.97 -31.57
C THR A 721 -31.77 -6.41 -31.62
N ASP A 722 -31.93 -7.09 -32.75
CA ASP A 722 -31.43 -8.46 -32.93
C ASP A 722 -29.90 -8.53 -32.84
N MET A 723 -29.21 -7.55 -33.44
CA MET A 723 -27.76 -7.39 -33.31
C MET A 723 -27.35 -7.13 -31.85
N MET A 724 -28.02 -6.21 -31.15
CA MET A 724 -27.74 -5.90 -29.75
C MET A 724 -27.94 -7.09 -28.82
N LEU A 725 -29.00 -7.86 -29.03
CA LEU A 725 -29.27 -9.08 -28.28
C LEU A 725 -28.17 -10.12 -28.48
N SER A 726 -27.71 -10.30 -29.73
CA SER A 726 -26.58 -11.16 -30.07
C SER A 726 -25.30 -10.71 -29.37
N LEU A 727 -25.01 -9.41 -29.42
CA LEU A 727 -23.84 -8.81 -28.76
C LEU A 727 -23.89 -8.99 -27.24
N TYR A 728 -25.02 -8.71 -26.60
CA TYR A 728 -25.21 -8.95 -25.17
C TYR A 728 -24.95 -10.40 -24.79
N ARG A 729 -25.50 -11.36 -25.55
CA ARG A 729 -25.25 -12.79 -25.32
C ARG A 729 -23.78 -13.16 -25.51
N GLN A 730 -23.08 -12.52 -26.43
CA GLN A 730 -21.67 -12.78 -26.72
C GLN A 730 -20.74 -12.29 -25.60
N VAL A 731 -21.00 -11.11 -25.02
CA VAL A 731 -20.15 -10.54 -23.96
C VAL A 731 -20.57 -10.95 -22.55
N ALA A 732 -21.76 -11.52 -22.38
CA ALA A 732 -22.24 -11.95 -21.07
C ALA A 732 -21.31 -13.03 -20.47
N PRO A 733 -21.19 -13.09 -19.13
CA PRO A 733 -20.42 -14.12 -18.45
C PRO A 733 -20.82 -15.53 -18.92
N ARG A 734 -19.84 -16.40 -19.16
CA ARG A 734 -20.11 -17.80 -19.56
C ARG A 734 -20.45 -18.68 -18.37
N GLU A 735 -19.93 -18.37 -17.19
CA GLU A 735 -20.30 -19.00 -15.92
C GLU A 735 -21.16 -18.05 -15.08
N ALA A 736 -21.93 -18.63 -14.17
CA ALA A 736 -22.69 -17.85 -13.20
C ALA A 736 -21.75 -17.28 -12.13
N LEU A 737 -21.95 -16.01 -11.78
CA LEU A 737 -21.28 -15.37 -10.65
C LEU A 737 -22.27 -15.19 -9.48
N GLY A 738 -21.74 -15.19 -8.26
CA GLY A 738 -22.48 -15.12 -7.01
C GLY A 738 -22.89 -13.71 -6.61
N VAL A 739 -23.81 -13.60 -5.64
CA VAL A 739 -24.19 -12.32 -5.04
C VAL A 739 -23.25 -12.00 -3.88
N SER A 740 -22.78 -10.77 -3.79
CA SER A 740 -21.91 -10.29 -2.71
C SER A 740 -22.06 -8.79 -2.50
N ASP A 741 -21.42 -8.23 -1.48
CA ASP A 741 -21.28 -6.78 -1.28
C ASP A 741 -19.86 -6.34 -1.66
N LEU A 742 -19.51 -6.49 -2.94
CA LEU A 742 -18.16 -6.20 -3.43
C LEU A 742 -18.02 -4.70 -3.68
N ARG A 743 -17.06 -4.06 -3.03
CA ARG A 743 -16.87 -2.60 -3.04
C ARG A 743 -15.48 -2.22 -3.54
N PHE A 744 -15.21 -2.45 -4.82
CA PHE A 744 -13.94 -2.06 -5.42
C PHE A 744 -13.85 -0.55 -5.62
N ASP A 745 -12.70 -0.01 -5.24
CA ASP A 745 -12.14 1.24 -5.76
C ASP A 745 -10.87 0.92 -6.57
N VAL A 746 -10.37 1.90 -7.33
CA VAL A 746 -9.17 1.70 -8.17
C VAL A 746 -7.89 1.36 -7.40
N GLY A 747 -7.77 1.80 -6.15
CA GLY A 747 -6.65 1.45 -5.26
C GLY A 747 -6.64 -0.04 -4.94
N GLN A 748 -7.84 -0.62 -4.75
CA GLN A 748 -8.01 -2.07 -4.60
C GLN A 748 -7.72 -2.86 -5.89
N LEU A 749 -7.72 -2.20 -7.06
CA LEU A 749 -7.41 -2.79 -8.37
C LEU A 749 -5.99 -2.48 -8.86
N HIS A 750 -5.08 -2.09 -7.96
CA HIS A 750 -3.65 -1.86 -8.27
C HIS A 750 -3.40 -0.67 -9.20
N LEU A 751 -4.32 0.29 -9.23
CA LEU A 751 -4.09 1.59 -9.85
C LEU A 751 -3.83 2.63 -8.76
N LEU A 752 -2.90 3.54 -9.02
CA LEU A 752 -2.71 4.70 -8.15
C LEU A 752 -3.94 5.60 -8.29
N PRO A 753 -4.67 5.88 -7.20
CA PRO A 753 -5.86 6.72 -7.27
C PRO A 753 -5.45 8.14 -7.63
N HIS A 754 -6.00 8.63 -8.74
CA HIS A 754 -5.72 9.95 -9.29
C HIS A 754 -7.04 10.63 -9.59
N ALA A 755 -7.54 11.44 -8.66
CA ALA A 755 -8.91 11.95 -8.72
C ALA A 755 -9.24 12.69 -10.03
N SER A 756 -8.30 13.49 -10.54
CA SER A 756 -8.50 14.25 -11.78
C SER A 756 -7.29 14.27 -12.68
N TRP A 757 -7.50 14.10 -13.98
CA TRP A 757 -6.42 14.18 -14.99
C TRP A 757 -5.79 15.57 -15.10
N ARG A 758 -6.42 16.61 -14.54
CA ARG A 758 -5.92 17.99 -14.60
C ARG A 758 -4.75 18.28 -13.65
N HIS A 759 -4.58 17.50 -12.58
CA HIS A 759 -3.55 17.73 -11.55
C HIS A 759 -2.64 16.52 -11.46
N GLN A 760 -1.36 16.62 -11.86
CA GLN A 760 -0.42 15.50 -11.70
C GLN A 760 -0.18 15.19 -10.22
N ALA A 761 -0.29 13.92 -9.83
CA ALA A 761 0.15 13.49 -8.50
C ALA A 761 1.65 13.79 -8.31
N PRO A 762 2.08 14.32 -7.14
CA PRO A 762 3.50 14.50 -6.89
C PRO A 762 4.18 13.12 -6.87
N PRO A 763 5.29 12.92 -7.61
CA PRO A 763 6.00 11.65 -7.57
C PRO A 763 6.62 11.47 -6.18
N ARG A 764 6.04 10.58 -5.35
CA ARG A 764 6.75 10.05 -4.19
C ARG A 764 7.71 8.98 -4.67
N HIS A 765 9.00 9.15 -4.35
CA HIS A 765 10.07 8.33 -4.88
C HIS A 765 10.33 7.15 -3.92
N ILE A 766 10.77 6.00 -4.44
CA ILE A 766 11.34 4.86 -3.68
C ILE A 766 12.53 5.26 -2.76
N PHE A 767 13.00 6.50 -2.82
CA PHE A 767 14.09 7.05 -2.01
C PHE A 767 13.62 8.15 -1.04
N ASP A 768 12.31 8.26 -0.81
CA ASP A 768 11.80 9.08 0.28
C ASP A 768 12.50 8.65 1.59
N PRO A 769 12.87 9.61 2.46
CA PRO A 769 13.93 9.44 3.45
C PRO A 769 13.65 8.32 4.47
N PRO A 770 14.70 7.71 5.06
CA PRO A 770 14.54 6.68 6.08
C PRO A 770 13.75 7.24 7.26
N THR A 771 12.85 6.42 7.80
CA THR A 771 12.23 6.64 9.10
C THR A 771 13.33 6.91 10.11
N ILE A 772 13.44 8.18 10.52
CA ILE A 772 14.24 8.55 11.68
C ILE A 772 13.66 7.76 12.85
N ARG A 773 14.54 7.27 13.73
CA ARG A 773 14.11 6.59 14.95
C ARG A 773 13.54 7.64 15.90
N ASP A 774 12.24 7.86 15.82
CA ASP A 774 11.55 8.78 16.73
C ASP A 774 11.54 8.25 18.17
N LEU A 775 11.76 6.93 18.34
CA LEU A 775 11.76 6.23 19.63
C LEU A 775 13.02 5.37 19.83
N SER A 776 13.39 5.16 21.10
CA SER A 776 14.44 4.22 21.54
C SER A 776 13.98 3.46 22.79
N ILE A 777 14.45 2.22 22.98
CA ILE A 777 14.22 1.42 24.20
C ILE A 777 15.42 1.41 25.16
N GLU A 778 16.51 2.02 24.75
CA GLU A 778 17.70 2.29 25.56
C GLU A 778 17.94 3.80 25.57
N LEU A 779 18.60 4.31 26.60
CA LEU A 779 18.92 5.73 26.73
C LEU A 779 19.81 6.15 25.55
N PRO A 780 19.31 6.98 24.60
CA PRO A 780 19.98 7.20 23.32
C PRO A 780 21.19 8.14 23.41
N ILE A 781 21.42 8.72 24.60
CA ILE A 781 22.51 9.65 24.88
C ILE A 781 23.30 9.09 26.06
N PRO A 782 24.62 8.85 25.93
CA PRO A 782 25.41 8.34 27.04
C PRO A 782 25.43 9.36 28.19
N VAL A 783 25.00 8.93 29.37
CA VAL A 783 25.04 9.71 30.61
C VAL A 783 26.14 9.16 31.51
N THR A 784 27.20 9.96 31.67
CA THR A 784 28.39 9.59 32.46
C THR A 784 28.25 9.91 33.94
N ASP A 785 27.30 10.77 34.29
CA ASP A 785 27.01 11.16 35.67
C ASP A 785 25.59 11.73 35.80
N TRP A 786 25.01 11.59 36.99
CA TRP A 786 23.70 12.14 37.32
C TRP A 786 23.85 13.13 38.47
N PHE A 787 23.53 14.40 38.21
CA PHE A 787 23.75 15.48 39.17
C PHE A 787 22.46 15.96 39.86
N SER A 788 21.29 15.53 39.37
CA SER A 788 19.99 15.92 39.92
C SER A 788 18.93 14.85 39.68
N ILE A 789 18.21 14.49 40.74
CA ILE A 789 17.03 13.63 40.74
C ILE A 789 15.93 14.44 41.42
N GLN A 790 14.83 14.72 40.71
CA GLN A 790 13.72 15.56 41.20
C GLN A 790 14.08 17.02 41.54
N GLY A 791 15.18 17.56 40.98
CA GLY A 791 15.63 18.93 41.24
C GLY A 791 15.32 19.93 40.13
N ALA A 792 14.45 19.59 39.17
CA ALA A 792 14.09 20.46 38.05
C ALA A 792 12.75 21.16 38.28
N GLU A 793 12.62 22.37 37.73
CA GLU A 793 11.33 23.06 37.61
C GLU A 793 10.83 22.85 36.17
N CYS A 794 9.67 22.19 36.02
CA CYS A 794 9.07 21.93 34.72
C CYS A 794 7.55 22.09 34.76
N TYR A 795 6.96 22.39 33.60
CA TYR A 795 5.52 22.43 33.40
C TYR A 795 5.20 21.86 32.02
N ILE A 796 4.11 21.09 31.94
CA ILE A 796 3.61 20.50 30.70
C ILE A 796 2.43 21.35 30.24
N ASP A 797 2.56 21.98 29.07
CA ASP A 797 1.53 22.82 28.47
C ASP A 797 0.37 21.95 27.97
N ASP A 798 0.68 20.84 27.28
CA ASP A 798 -0.30 19.86 26.82
C ASP A 798 0.32 18.46 26.66
N ILE A 799 -0.53 17.43 26.77
CA ILE A 799 -0.23 16.06 26.34
C ILE A 799 -1.29 15.64 25.34
N CYS A 800 -0.88 15.08 24.20
CA CYS A 800 -1.78 14.64 23.15
C CYS A 800 -2.75 15.76 22.70
N HIS A 801 -2.29 17.01 22.70
CA HIS A 801 -3.06 18.23 22.44
C HIS A 801 -4.20 18.50 23.43
N HIS A 802 -4.28 17.73 24.52
CA HIS A 802 -5.16 17.98 25.65
C HIS A 802 -4.49 19.00 26.59
N VAL A 803 -5.06 20.21 26.62
CA VAL A 803 -4.60 21.29 27.49
C VAL A 803 -5.25 21.14 28.85
N PHE A 804 -4.43 21.13 29.89
CA PHE A 804 -4.94 20.88 31.22
C PHE A 804 -5.62 22.11 31.84
N SER A 805 -6.90 21.99 32.21
CA SER A 805 -7.61 23.00 33.00
C SER A 805 -7.30 22.85 34.50
N LYS A 806 -7.58 23.89 35.31
CA LYS A 806 -7.38 23.88 36.77
C LYS A 806 -8.57 23.27 37.54
N GLU A 807 -9.73 23.12 36.92
CA GLU A 807 -10.98 22.82 37.65
C GLU A 807 -11.81 21.66 37.11
N ASP A 808 -11.52 21.10 35.92
CA ASP A 808 -12.09 19.84 35.45
C ASP A 808 -11.13 19.16 34.45
N ASP A 809 -10.80 17.89 34.66
CA ASP A 809 -10.15 17.05 33.65
C ASP A 809 -11.26 16.62 32.68
N GLU A 810 -11.35 17.25 31.50
CA GLU A 810 -12.27 16.84 30.42
C GLU A 810 -12.07 15.36 30.07
N ASP A 811 -13.13 14.67 29.62
CA ASP A 811 -13.02 13.31 29.09
C ASP A 811 -12.05 13.31 27.89
N PHE A 812 -10.85 12.77 28.10
CA PHE A 812 -9.84 12.64 27.06
C PHE A 812 -10.36 11.68 25.96
N GLU A 813 -10.70 12.22 24.79
CA GLU A 813 -11.26 11.48 23.64
C GLU A 813 -10.27 10.44 23.04
N GLY A 814 -9.05 10.42 23.55
CA GLY A 814 -7.96 9.54 23.16
C GLY A 814 -7.18 10.07 21.95
N ALA A 815 -5.91 9.70 21.85
CA ALA A 815 -5.03 10.13 20.76
C ALA A 815 -4.30 8.96 20.11
N ASN A 816 -4.13 9.02 18.78
CA ASN A 816 -3.43 8.00 18.00
C ASN A 816 -1.90 8.17 18.05
N GLU A 817 -1.43 9.30 18.54
CA GLU A 817 -0.01 9.62 18.67
C GLU A 817 0.23 10.29 20.01
N PHE A 818 1.36 9.96 20.63
CA PHE A 818 1.83 10.61 21.83
C PHE A 818 2.43 11.96 21.45
N HIS A 819 1.90 13.04 22.03
CA HIS A 819 2.45 14.38 21.93
C HIS A 819 2.71 14.91 23.33
N ILE A 820 3.80 15.63 23.54
CA ILE A 820 4.10 16.33 24.78
C ILE A 820 4.77 17.66 24.47
N ARG A 821 4.28 18.74 25.09
CA ARG A 821 4.87 20.07 24.98
C ARG A 821 4.91 20.75 26.33
N GLY A 822 5.97 21.51 26.59
CA GLY A 822 6.12 22.20 27.86
C GLY A 822 7.41 23.01 27.96
N TRP A 823 7.82 23.31 29.19
CA TRP A 823 9.13 23.89 29.49
C TRP A 823 9.81 23.18 30.67
N PHE A 824 11.14 23.19 30.65
CA PHE A 824 11.99 22.52 31.62
C PHE A 824 13.21 23.39 31.95
N ARG A 825 13.49 23.58 33.25
CA ARG A 825 14.70 24.26 33.71
C ARG A 825 15.25 23.70 35.02
N ILE A 826 16.53 23.97 35.27
CA ILE A 826 17.21 23.68 36.54
C ILE A 826 17.84 25.00 36.98
N SER A 827 17.51 25.45 38.19
CA SER A 827 17.82 26.82 38.64
C SER A 827 19.32 27.15 38.72
N THR A 828 20.20 26.15 38.69
CA THR A 828 21.67 26.29 38.69
C THR A 828 22.31 26.23 37.30
N ILE A 829 21.53 26.05 36.23
CA ILE A 829 22.03 25.75 34.88
C ILE A 829 21.45 26.71 33.83
N SER A 830 22.33 27.37 33.07
CA SER A 830 21.98 28.32 32.02
C SER A 830 21.98 27.73 30.59
N THR A 831 22.39 26.47 30.43
CA THR A 831 22.42 25.75 29.13
C THR A 831 21.21 24.83 28.99
N ALA A 832 20.54 24.84 27.83
CA ALA A 832 19.34 24.05 27.62
C ALA A 832 19.63 22.52 27.60
N GLY A 833 20.66 22.06 26.91
CA GLY A 833 20.95 20.61 26.76
C GLY A 833 19.96 19.88 25.84
N ARG A 834 20.16 18.56 25.69
CA ARG A 834 19.25 17.66 24.96
C ARG A 834 18.20 17.12 25.91
N LEU A 835 16.92 17.31 25.58
CA LEU A 835 15.81 16.82 26.40
C LEU A 835 15.22 15.55 25.79
N LEU A 836 15.00 14.56 26.63
CA LEU A 836 14.30 13.34 26.31
C LEU A 836 13.05 13.26 27.20
N THR A 837 11.95 12.80 26.63
CA THR A 837 10.83 12.25 27.39
C THR A 837 11.04 10.74 27.50
N VAL A 838 10.82 10.18 28.69
CA VAL A 838 10.82 8.74 28.91
C VAL A 838 9.45 8.30 29.41
N LEU A 839 8.89 7.28 28.76
CA LEU A 839 7.70 6.58 29.21
C LEU A 839 8.17 5.34 30.00
N ILE A 840 7.74 5.25 31.25
CA ILE A 840 8.19 4.25 32.21
C ILE A 840 6.99 3.39 32.58
N GLY A 841 6.98 2.15 32.11
CA GLY A 841 5.86 1.25 32.40
C GLY A 841 5.73 0.95 33.89
N GLU A 842 4.50 0.88 34.39
CA GLU A 842 4.23 0.59 35.80
C GLU A 842 4.66 -0.83 36.21
N GLU A 843 4.67 -1.77 35.28
CA GLU A 843 5.20 -3.12 35.48
C GLU A 843 6.72 -3.15 35.28
N GLU A 844 7.40 -3.99 36.05
CA GLU A 844 8.87 -4.08 36.04
C GLU A 844 9.41 -4.57 34.69
N GLU A 845 8.68 -5.47 34.03
CA GLU A 845 9.01 -6.05 32.72
C GLU A 845 8.68 -5.14 31.53
N SER A 846 7.92 -4.05 31.73
CA SER A 846 7.60 -3.11 30.66
C SER A 846 8.85 -2.41 30.14
N PRO A 847 8.98 -2.21 28.82
CA PRO A 847 10.12 -1.49 28.25
C PRO A 847 10.08 -0.01 28.63
N LEU A 848 11.26 0.59 28.82
CA LEU A 848 11.42 2.04 28.85
C LEU A 848 11.34 2.56 27.42
N ILE A 849 10.60 3.64 27.18
CA ILE A 849 10.47 4.24 25.84
C ILE A 849 10.99 5.67 25.89
N PHE A 850 12.09 5.93 25.21
CA PHE A 850 12.73 7.23 25.12
C PHE A 850 12.36 7.94 23.81
N LEU A 851 11.95 9.20 23.93
CA LEU A 851 11.59 10.09 22.85
C LEU A 851 12.45 11.35 22.94
N GLU A 852 13.18 11.71 21.89
CA GLU A 852 13.91 12.98 21.85
C GLU A 852 12.97 14.16 21.57
N CYS A 853 13.04 15.19 22.40
CA CYS A 853 12.21 16.38 22.26
C CYS A 853 12.99 17.51 21.58
N ALA A 854 12.35 18.16 20.61
CA ALA A 854 12.84 19.38 20.00
C ALA A 854 12.77 20.53 21.01
N ARG A 855 13.90 21.22 21.26
CA ARG A 855 13.97 22.39 22.13
C ARG A 855 13.32 23.63 21.48
N GLU A 856 12.39 24.28 22.17
CA GLU A 856 11.68 25.49 21.70
C GLU A 856 12.14 26.76 22.42
N ILE A 857 12.06 27.92 21.76
CA ILE A 857 12.33 29.23 22.38
C ILE A 857 11.11 29.66 23.20
N ARG A 858 11.33 30.04 24.47
CA ARG A 858 10.28 30.51 25.39
C ARG A 858 10.72 31.81 26.09
N GLY A 859 10.34 32.94 25.49
CA GLY A 859 10.69 34.28 26.00
C GLY A 859 10.02 34.62 27.32
N ASP A 860 8.77 34.18 27.49
CA ASP A 860 7.97 34.28 28.71
C ASP A 860 8.66 33.66 29.94
N ILE A 861 9.30 32.50 29.76
CA ILE A 861 10.02 31.81 30.84
C ILE A 861 11.31 32.55 31.22
N ALA A 862 11.99 33.16 30.25
CA ALA A 862 13.18 33.96 30.51
C ALA A 862 12.85 35.27 31.27
N GLU A 863 11.65 35.83 31.07
CA GLU A 863 11.15 36.98 31.82
C GLU A 863 10.75 36.61 33.25
N LEU A 864 10.05 35.49 33.43
CA LEU A 864 9.62 34.99 34.74
C LEU A 864 10.80 34.56 35.62
N PHE A 865 11.84 33.99 35.01
CA PHE A 865 12.97 33.40 35.73
C PHE A 865 14.31 33.84 35.13
N PRO A 866 14.86 34.97 35.63
CA PRO A 866 16.14 35.50 35.16
C PRO A 866 17.27 34.47 35.25
N GLY A 867 18.00 34.26 34.16
CA GLY A 867 19.09 33.27 34.07
C GLY A 867 18.69 31.93 33.43
N SER A 868 17.41 31.73 33.10
CA SER A 868 16.94 30.54 32.37
C SER A 868 17.49 30.48 30.93
N PRO A 869 17.73 29.28 30.37
CA PRO A 869 18.09 29.13 28.98
C PRO A 869 17.00 29.70 28.05
N ARG A 870 17.38 30.40 26.97
CA ARG A 870 16.41 30.93 25.97
C ARG A 870 15.56 29.84 25.32
N ARG A 871 16.11 28.62 25.20
CA ARG A 871 15.42 27.43 24.68
C ARG A 871 14.96 26.51 25.83
N SER A 872 14.22 27.05 26.79
CA SER A 872 13.67 26.30 27.92
C SER A 872 12.44 25.47 27.55
N GLY A 873 11.77 25.77 26.43
CA GLY A 873 10.65 25.01 25.91
C GLY A 873 11.07 23.69 25.26
N PHE A 874 10.12 22.78 25.10
CA PHE A 874 10.30 21.54 24.36
C PHE A 874 8.98 21.03 23.77
N ALA A 875 9.08 20.27 22.68
CA ALA A 875 7.99 19.50 22.10
C ALA A 875 8.51 18.12 21.62
N GLY A 876 7.73 17.07 21.81
CA GLY A 876 8.01 15.72 21.34
C GLY A 876 6.75 15.07 20.80
N GLN A 877 6.89 14.30 19.72
CA GLN A 877 5.79 13.55 19.12
C GLN A 877 6.28 12.19 18.64
N ALA A 878 5.52 11.14 18.92
CA ALA A 878 5.78 9.79 18.41
C ALA A 878 4.52 8.92 18.40
N ALA A 879 4.48 7.97 17.46
CA ALA A 879 3.43 6.95 17.44
C ALA A 879 3.83 5.74 18.29
N LEU A 880 2.96 5.35 19.23
CA LEU A 880 3.13 4.15 20.07
C LEU A 880 2.32 3.02 19.44
N ARG A 881 2.97 2.15 18.66
CA ARG A 881 2.31 1.11 17.87
C ARG A 881 2.68 -0.28 18.35
N GLY A 882 1.66 -1.11 18.57
CA GLY A 882 1.80 -2.53 18.93
C GLY A 882 1.85 -2.80 20.43
N LYS A 883 1.63 -4.08 20.78
CA LYS A 883 1.48 -4.55 22.18
C LYS A 883 2.65 -4.21 23.11
N TRP A 884 3.88 -4.11 22.60
CA TRP A 884 5.05 -3.76 23.44
C TRP A 884 4.98 -2.34 24.04
N SER A 885 4.13 -1.48 23.48
CA SER A 885 3.90 -0.11 23.94
C SER A 885 2.56 0.06 24.66
N GLU A 886 1.84 -1.05 24.92
CA GLU A 886 0.60 -1.05 25.68
C GLU A 886 0.86 -1.09 27.19
N GLY A 887 -0.10 -0.61 27.96
CA GLY A 887 -0.03 -0.56 29.41
C GLY A 887 -0.04 0.87 29.94
N ARG A 888 0.27 1.00 31.23
CA ARG A 888 0.31 2.28 31.92
C ARG A 888 1.74 2.77 32.02
N PHE A 889 1.96 4.01 31.61
CA PHE A 889 3.27 4.63 31.60
C PHE A 889 3.27 5.90 32.44
N ARG A 890 4.24 5.98 33.35
CA ARG A 890 4.65 7.22 34.02
C ARG A 890 5.53 8.03 33.07
N ILE A 891 5.38 9.35 33.06
CA ILE A 891 6.18 10.22 32.19
C ILE A 891 7.31 10.87 32.98
N GLY A 892 8.54 10.63 32.54
CA GLY A 892 9.74 11.29 33.04
C GLY A 892 10.39 12.19 31.99
N LEU A 893 11.13 13.19 32.44
CA LEU A 893 11.94 14.08 31.62
C LEU A 893 13.41 13.91 32.00
N ILE A 894 14.26 13.76 30.99
CA ILE A 894 15.72 13.64 31.15
C ILE A 894 16.37 14.77 30.37
N ASN A 895 17.15 15.60 31.05
CA ASN A 895 17.97 16.62 30.38
C ASN A 895 19.44 16.23 30.46
N VAL A 896 20.10 16.11 29.31
CA VAL A 896 21.53 15.78 29.22
C VAL A 896 22.32 16.99 28.73
N ILE A 897 23.28 17.42 29.55
CA ILE A 897 24.18 18.55 29.26
C ILE A 897 25.62 18.04 29.42
N ASN A 898 26.39 18.06 28.33
CA ASN A 898 27.81 17.67 28.33
C ASN A 898 28.08 16.29 28.98
N GLY A 899 27.16 15.33 28.80
CA GLY A 899 27.26 13.98 29.36
C GLY A 899 26.81 13.83 30.82
N GLN A 900 26.27 14.90 31.43
CA GLN A 900 25.67 14.86 32.76
C GLN A 900 24.14 14.95 32.65
N GLY A 901 23.44 14.01 33.29
CA GLY A 901 21.99 13.86 33.24
C GLY A 901 21.29 14.44 34.47
N ALA A 902 20.12 15.01 34.26
CA ALA A 902 19.14 15.30 35.31
C ALA A 902 17.81 14.63 34.99
N PHE A 903 17.21 13.98 35.99
CA PHE A 903 15.94 13.27 35.84
C PHE A 903 14.84 13.92 36.68
N GLN A 904 13.67 14.09 36.07
CA GLN A 904 12.46 14.61 36.69
C GLN A 904 11.27 13.72 36.29
N LEU A 905 10.74 12.96 37.24
CA LEU A 905 9.45 12.28 37.08
C LEU A 905 8.33 13.32 37.21
N THR A 906 7.39 13.29 36.27
CA THR A 906 6.21 14.16 36.30
C THR A 906 5.09 13.52 37.15
N ASN A 907 4.01 14.26 37.37
CA ASN A 907 2.80 13.71 37.97
C ASN A 907 1.80 13.17 36.93
N ILE A 908 2.19 13.07 35.65
CA ILE A 908 1.30 12.66 34.56
C ILE A 908 1.62 11.23 34.12
N HIS A 909 0.56 10.47 33.91
CA HIS A 909 0.59 9.09 33.43
C HIS A 909 -0.31 8.98 32.21
N ILE A 910 0.00 8.04 31.33
CA ILE A 910 -0.84 7.70 30.18
C ILE A 910 -1.17 6.21 30.20
N GLU A 911 -2.34 5.87 29.69
CA GLU A 911 -2.74 4.49 29.40
C GLU A 911 -2.76 4.32 27.89
N VAL A 912 -2.03 3.32 27.39
CA VAL A 912 -1.96 2.98 25.97
C VAL A 912 -2.62 1.62 25.77
N ASP A 913 -3.63 1.57 24.92
CA ASP A 913 -4.38 0.37 24.60
C ASP A 913 -4.71 0.35 23.09
N GLY A 914 -4.44 -0.76 22.42
CA GLY A 914 -4.64 -0.90 20.98
C GLY A 914 -3.86 0.11 20.13
N GLY A 915 -2.69 0.57 20.61
CA GLY A 915 -1.89 1.62 19.97
C GLY A 915 -2.50 3.02 20.02
N LYS A 916 -3.53 3.23 20.86
CA LYS A 916 -4.14 4.52 21.14
C LYS A 916 -3.86 4.90 22.59
N ILE A 917 -3.51 6.15 22.85
CA ILE A 917 -3.53 6.70 24.20
C ILE A 917 -5.00 6.87 24.57
N THR A 918 -5.49 6.11 25.54
CA THR A 918 -6.91 6.07 25.91
C THR A 918 -7.23 6.93 27.12
N LYS A 919 -6.27 7.10 28.04
CA LYS A 919 -6.44 7.92 29.24
C LYS A 919 -5.18 8.68 29.60
N ILE A 920 -5.38 9.82 30.25
CA ILE A 920 -4.33 10.60 30.91
C ILE A 920 -4.72 10.69 32.39
N HIS A 921 -3.80 10.35 33.29
CA HIS A 921 -4.02 10.40 34.73
C HIS A 921 -3.02 11.34 35.40
N ARG A 922 -3.43 11.93 36.52
CA ARG A 922 -2.57 12.77 37.37
C ARG A 922 -2.42 12.14 38.75
N SER A 923 -1.21 11.75 39.09
CA SER A 923 -0.89 11.24 40.43
C SER A 923 0.52 11.66 40.84
N HIS A 924 0.71 12.04 42.10
CA HIS A 924 2.02 12.44 42.59
C HIS A 924 2.82 11.18 42.96
N PRO A 925 4.01 10.97 42.36
CA PRO A 925 4.80 9.77 42.64
C PRO A 925 5.40 9.80 44.05
N SER A 926 5.53 8.63 44.68
CA SER A 926 6.23 8.48 45.95
C SER A 926 7.75 8.53 45.76
N ASN A 927 8.51 8.82 46.83
CA ASN A 927 9.98 8.81 46.79
C ASN A 927 10.55 7.45 46.38
N ASP A 928 9.93 6.35 46.83
CA ASP A 928 10.36 4.99 46.49
C ASP A 928 10.16 4.72 44.99
N THR A 929 9.04 5.16 44.42
CA THR A 929 8.75 5.06 42.99
C THR A 929 9.76 5.86 42.17
N ILE A 930 10.07 7.08 42.59
CA ILE A 930 11.05 7.95 41.91
C ILE A 930 12.42 7.28 41.83
N LEU A 931 12.88 6.69 42.94
CA LEU A 931 14.20 6.05 43.00
C LEU A 931 14.22 4.75 42.17
N ALA A 932 13.18 3.93 42.25
CA ALA A 932 13.08 2.70 41.45
C ALA A 932 13.06 3.01 39.93
N ASP A 933 12.29 4.00 39.50
CA ASP A 933 12.21 4.42 38.10
C ASP A 933 13.53 5.02 37.62
N PHE A 934 14.20 5.81 38.47
CA PHE A 934 15.53 6.34 38.17
C PHE A 934 16.56 5.23 37.99
N ASP A 935 16.58 4.23 38.87
CA ASP A 935 17.50 3.10 38.77
C ASP A 935 17.30 2.30 37.48
N ARG A 936 16.05 2.09 37.04
CA ARG A 936 15.75 1.46 35.74
C ARG A 936 16.33 2.28 34.58
N ILE A 937 16.09 3.58 34.56
CA ILE A 937 16.59 4.50 33.51
C ILE A 937 18.12 4.50 33.48
N ALA A 938 18.75 4.58 34.64
CA ALA A 938 20.19 4.78 34.76
C ALA A 938 21.01 3.51 34.45
N HIS A 939 20.34 2.36 34.27
CA HIS A 939 20.92 1.09 33.79
C HIS A 939 20.45 0.70 32.37
N SER A 940 19.60 1.51 31.74
CA SER A 940 19.15 1.33 30.35
C SER A 940 20.17 1.88 29.35
N ASP A 941 21.44 1.53 29.53
CA ASP A 941 22.60 2.07 28.78
C ASP A 941 23.10 1.11 27.68
N GLY A 942 22.35 0.04 27.42
CA GLY A 942 22.67 -0.97 26.41
C GLY A 942 23.89 -1.84 26.74
N LEU A 943 24.46 -1.75 27.95
CA LEU A 943 25.64 -2.52 28.33
C LEU A 943 25.27 -3.96 28.74
N LEU A 944 25.87 -4.94 28.06
CA LEU A 944 25.71 -6.36 28.41
C LEU A 944 26.39 -6.67 29.74
N ARG A 945 25.59 -7.04 30.74
CA ARG A 945 26.04 -7.44 32.09
C ARG A 945 25.88 -8.96 32.26
N GLY A 946 26.57 -9.56 33.22
CA GLY A 946 26.44 -11.01 33.48
C GLY A 946 27.32 -11.93 32.63
N VAL A 947 28.06 -11.39 31.64
CA VAL A 947 28.79 -12.17 30.64
C VAL A 947 30.23 -11.67 30.46
N LYS A 948 31.09 -12.50 29.87
CA LYS A 948 32.45 -12.11 29.46
C LYS A 948 32.41 -11.16 28.27
N LEU A 949 33.16 -10.06 28.36
CA LEU A 949 33.35 -9.07 27.31
C LEU A 949 34.82 -9.03 26.89
N SER A 950 35.09 -8.85 25.60
CA SER A 950 36.45 -8.73 25.05
C SER A 950 36.97 -7.29 25.00
N THR A 951 36.06 -6.31 24.94
CA THR A 951 36.37 -4.89 24.77
C THR A 951 35.47 -4.02 25.66
N PHE A 952 35.86 -2.76 25.85
CA PHE A 952 34.98 -1.75 26.44
C PHE A 952 33.85 -1.40 25.46
N GLN A 953 32.72 -0.93 25.99
CA GLN A 953 31.61 -0.44 25.16
C GLN A 953 32.02 0.79 24.33
N LYS A 954 32.94 1.61 24.84
CA LYS A 954 33.44 2.82 24.19
C LYS A 954 34.91 2.64 23.78
N LYS A 955 35.23 2.97 22.54
CA LYS A 955 36.59 2.93 21.97
C LYS A 955 37.34 4.24 22.21
N ASN A 956 38.67 4.21 22.03
CA ASN A 956 39.58 5.36 22.13
C ASN A 956 39.52 6.06 23.50
N LEU A 957 39.75 5.30 24.58
CA LEU A 957 39.83 5.86 25.92
C LEU A 957 41.24 6.40 26.21
N PHE A 958 41.32 7.49 26.98
CA PHE A 958 42.56 8.16 27.38
C PHE A 958 42.80 8.00 28.89
N PRO A 959 44.04 7.81 29.35
CA PRO A 959 44.32 7.65 30.76
C PRO A 959 44.07 8.95 31.55
N TYR A 960 43.44 8.84 32.72
CA TYR A 960 43.27 9.95 33.65
C TYR A 960 44.56 10.18 34.45
N THR A 961 45.15 11.37 34.36
CA THR A 961 46.48 11.67 34.92
C THR A 961 46.46 12.50 36.21
N GLU A 962 45.30 13.02 36.61
CA GLU A 962 45.15 13.91 37.78
C GLU A 962 44.84 13.16 39.11
N GLY A 963 44.85 11.83 39.09
CA GLY A 963 44.66 10.96 40.27
C GLY A 963 44.39 9.50 39.91
N GLY A 964 44.53 8.58 40.87
CA GLY A 964 44.18 7.16 40.71
C GLY A 964 42.70 6.86 41.01
N VAL A 965 42.27 5.63 40.75
CA VAL A 965 40.94 5.15 41.15
C VAL A 965 40.93 4.93 42.67
N GLU A 966 40.09 5.67 43.36
CA GLU A 966 39.70 5.41 44.75
C GLU A 966 38.64 4.33 44.77
N TYR A 967 38.77 3.35 45.67
CA TYR A 967 37.82 2.25 45.74
C TYR A 967 37.77 1.57 47.10
N PHE A 968 36.70 0.81 47.30
CA PHE A 968 36.55 -0.17 48.37
C PHE A 968 35.66 -1.31 47.89
N ILE A 969 35.92 -2.53 48.34
CA ILE A 969 35.15 -3.72 47.99
C ILE A 969 34.37 -4.17 49.23
N ASP A 970 33.04 -4.07 49.13
CA ASP A 970 32.10 -4.51 50.17
C ASP A 970 31.92 -6.03 50.16
N GLU A 971 31.91 -6.64 48.97
CA GLU A 971 31.69 -8.08 48.78
C GLU A 971 32.45 -8.62 47.57
N PHE A 972 33.00 -9.83 47.68
CA PHE A 972 33.62 -10.59 46.60
C PHE A 972 33.49 -12.09 46.87
N THR A 973 33.05 -12.84 45.86
CA THR A 973 32.78 -14.28 45.94
C THR A 973 33.95 -15.04 46.58
N GLY A 974 33.65 -15.83 47.62
CA GLY A 974 34.60 -16.70 48.30
C GLY A 974 35.59 -16.03 49.26
N ILE A 975 35.62 -14.69 49.36
CA ILE A 975 36.66 -13.98 50.15
C ILE A 975 36.09 -12.88 51.05
N ILE A 976 35.23 -12.00 50.54
CA ILE A 976 34.81 -10.77 51.21
C ILE A 976 33.27 -10.76 51.26
N GLY A 977 32.67 -10.57 52.44
CA GLY A 977 31.22 -10.53 52.62
C GLY A 977 30.82 -10.92 54.04
N ASP A 978 29.61 -10.56 54.46
CA ASP A 978 29.04 -10.97 55.74
C ASP A 978 27.58 -11.46 55.55
N PRO A 979 27.34 -12.78 55.42
CA PRO A 979 28.32 -13.88 55.36
C PRO A 979 29.06 -13.96 54.01
N VAL A 980 30.22 -14.64 53.98
CA VAL A 980 30.99 -14.84 52.74
C VAL A 980 30.26 -15.84 51.82
N THR A 981 29.99 -15.43 50.58
CA THR A 981 29.39 -16.27 49.54
C THR A 981 30.33 -17.41 49.12
N GLU A 982 29.87 -18.67 49.16
CA GLU A 982 30.69 -19.84 48.78
C GLU A 982 31.03 -19.87 47.27
N VAL A 983 32.15 -20.50 46.92
CA VAL A 983 32.58 -20.69 45.53
C VAL A 983 31.85 -21.88 44.91
N ASP A 984 30.97 -21.60 43.94
CA ASP A 984 30.38 -22.62 43.06
C ASP A 984 31.22 -22.74 41.77
N PRO A 985 31.81 -23.92 41.46
CA PRO A 985 32.60 -24.13 40.24
C PRO A 985 31.85 -23.83 38.94
N PHE A 986 30.52 -23.89 38.94
CA PHE A 986 29.66 -23.56 37.79
C PHE A 986 28.89 -22.25 37.99
N GLY A 987 29.11 -21.59 39.12
CA GLY A 987 28.41 -20.37 39.53
C GLY A 987 28.98 -19.11 38.90
N SER A 988 28.36 -17.98 39.26
CA SER A 988 28.79 -16.66 38.79
C SER A 988 29.75 -16.02 39.79
N LEU A 989 30.70 -15.23 39.29
CA LEU A 989 31.59 -14.41 40.10
C LEU A 989 30.89 -13.08 40.43
N PHE A 990 30.58 -12.87 41.70
CA PHE A 990 29.97 -11.65 42.25
C PHE A 990 30.98 -10.72 42.93
N ILE A 991 30.80 -9.41 42.74
CA ILE A 991 31.57 -8.33 43.37
C ILE A 991 30.70 -7.09 43.62
N LYS A 992 30.89 -6.43 44.76
CA LYS A 992 30.20 -5.18 45.14
C LYS A 992 31.14 -4.24 45.87
N GLY A 993 30.99 -2.93 45.68
CA GLY A 993 31.85 -1.93 46.30
C GLY A 993 31.49 -0.49 45.94
N TRP A 994 32.45 0.43 46.10
CA TRP A 994 32.41 1.76 45.53
C TRP A 994 33.74 2.10 44.84
N ALA A 995 33.69 2.89 43.75
CA ALA A 995 34.86 3.35 43.03
C ALA A 995 34.61 4.66 42.26
N PHE A 996 35.57 5.59 42.31
CA PHE A 996 35.56 6.86 41.58
C PHE A 996 36.99 7.39 41.31
N MET A 997 37.13 8.38 40.43
CA MET A 997 38.40 9.08 40.18
C MET A 997 38.41 10.41 40.92
N ARG A 998 39.46 10.68 41.71
CA ARG A 998 39.59 11.96 42.46
C ARG A 998 39.55 13.16 41.53
N ASN A 999 39.02 14.29 41.99
CA ASN A 999 38.88 15.54 41.21
C ASN A 999 38.04 15.44 39.92
N LEU A 1000 37.47 14.27 39.61
CA LEU A 1000 36.56 14.10 38.51
C LEU A 1000 35.13 14.04 39.04
N SER A 1001 34.33 15.06 38.76
CA SER A 1001 32.92 15.16 39.15
C SER A 1001 31.98 14.25 38.34
N ARG A 1002 32.49 13.12 37.82
CA ARG A 1002 31.72 12.17 37.00
C ARG A 1002 31.93 10.77 37.53
N ALA A 1003 30.84 10.06 37.84
CA ALA A 1003 30.92 8.67 38.28
C ALA A 1003 31.58 7.80 37.20
N GLY A 1004 31.07 7.85 35.97
CA GLY A 1004 31.48 6.93 34.91
C GLY A 1004 30.94 5.52 35.11
N GLN A 1005 31.40 4.59 34.28
CA GLN A 1005 31.06 3.18 34.30
C GLN A 1005 32.23 2.34 34.83
N VAL A 1006 31.95 1.45 35.78
CA VAL A 1006 32.95 0.52 36.32
C VAL A 1006 32.91 -0.81 35.57
N TYR A 1007 34.08 -1.25 35.12
CA TYR A 1007 34.34 -2.58 34.59
C TYR A 1007 35.28 -3.32 35.52
N ILE A 1008 35.09 -4.63 35.60
CA ILE A 1008 36.01 -5.52 36.28
C ILE A 1008 36.79 -6.28 35.21
N GLY A 1009 38.11 -6.10 35.22
CA GLY A 1009 39.04 -6.80 34.36
C GLY A 1009 39.62 -8.03 35.04
N LEU A 1010 39.59 -9.15 34.35
CA LEU A 1010 40.31 -10.37 34.66
C LEU A 1010 41.55 -10.42 33.77
N VAL A 1011 42.72 -10.22 34.38
CA VAL A 1011 44.00 -10.16 33.65
C VAL A 1011 44.82 -11.40 33.95
N HIS A 1012 45.22 -12.13 32.92
CA HIS A 1012 46.00 -13.35 33.10
C HIS A 1012 47.44 -13.03 33.56
N ASP A 1013 47.97 -13.80 34.50
CA ASP A 1013 49.27 -13.56 35.15
C ASP A 1013 50.47 -13.73 34.22
N GLU A 1014 50.38 -14.61 33.22
CA GLU A 1014 51.45 -14.88 32.26
C GLU A 1014 51.14 -14.50 30.80
N ARG A 1015 49.88 -14.53 30.36
CA ARG A 1015 49.44 -14.28 28.98
C ARG A 1015 48.87 -12.88 28.80
N ASP A 1016 48.94 -12.33 27.59
CA ASP A 1016 48.31 -11.05 27.22
C ASP A 1016 46.79 -11.21 27.01
N GLU A 1017 46.13 -11.78 28.02
CA GLU A 1017 44.69 -12.04 28.05
C GLU A 1017 44.02 -11.11 29.06
N LEU A 1018 43.00 -10.38 28.58
CA LEU A 1018 42.13 -9.53 29.37
C LEU A 1018 40.69 -9.85 29.01
N VAL A 1019 39.89 -10.21 30.01
CA VAL A 1019 38.44 -10.38 29.91
C VAL A 1019 37.77 -9.39 30.84
N LEU A 1020 36.73 -8.71 30.37
CA LEU A 1020 36.02 -7.68 31.09
C LEU A 1020 34.61 -8.16 31.46
N PHE A 1021 34.03 -7.62 32.52
CA PHE A 1021 32.59 -7.62 32.70
C PHE A 1021 32.12 -6.30 33.30
N ALA A 1022 30.93 -5.87 32.86
CA ALA A 1022 30.30 -4.64 33.31
C ALA A 1022 29.62 -4.79 34.68
N THR A 1023 29.50 -3.66 35.39
CA THR A 1023 28.83 -3.59 36.70
C THR A 1023 27.67 -2.59 36.67
N ASP A 1024 26.72 -2.76 37.58
CA ASP A 1024 25.69 -1.77 37.90
C ASP A 1024 26.26 -0.67 38.79
N ARG A 1025 25.73 0.55 38.65
CA ARG A 1025 26.11 1.71 39.45
C ARG A 1025 25.03 2.00 40.49
N SER A 1026 25.40 2.42 41.70
CA SER A 1026 24.42 2.72 42.75
C SER A 1026 24.78 3.98 43.54
N ILE A 1027 23.77 4.60 44.15
CA ILE A 1027 23.95 5.79 44.98
C ILE A 1027 24.59 5.38 46.32
N ARG A 1028 25.62 6.13 46.75
CA ARG A 1028 26.33 5.91 48.03
C ARG A 1028 26.53 7.24 48.77
N HIS A 1029 25.50 7.65 49.52
CA HIS A 1029 25.53 8.90 50.29
C HIS A 1029 26.62 8.91 51.38
N ASP A 1030 26.87 7.75 51.98
CA ASP A 1030 27.92 7.54 52.99
C ASP A 1030 29.32 7.89 52.43
N VAL A 1031 29.62 7.50 51.20
CA VAL A 1031 30.90 7.82 50.54
C VAL A 1031 31.06 9.33 50.37
N GLY A 1032 29.99 10.04 49.94
CA GLY A 1032 29.99 11.50 49.77
C GLY A 1032 30.20 12.29 51.06
N THR A 1033 29.91 11.71 52.24
CA THR A 1033 30.19 12.35 53.53
C THR A 1033 31.69 12.35 53.88
N VAL A 1034 32.40 11.31 53.47
CA VAL A 1034 33.84 11.12 53.73
C VAL A 1034 34.68 11.77 52.63
N HIS A 1035 34.28 11.57 51.37
CA HIS A 1035 34.94 12.09 50.18
C HIS A 1035 34.04 13.14 49.52
N ARG A 1036 34.30 14.42 49.82
CA ARG A 1036 33.45 15.53 49.33
C ARG A 1036 33.44 15.69 47.81
N ASP A 1037 34.43 15.15 47.11
CA ASP A 1037 34.55 15.13 45.66
C ASP A 1037 33.96 13.86 45.01
N ALA A 1038 33.42 12.92 45.80
CA ALA A 1038 32.84 11.70 45.26
C ALA A 1038 31.54 11.98 44.48
N PRO A 1039 31.39 11.43 43.26
CA PRO A 1039 30.15 11.50 42.49
C PRO A 1039 28.98 10.80 43.21
N LEU A 1040 27.75 11.21 42.88
CA LEU A 1040 26.53 10.69 43.51
C LEU A 1040 26.40 9.16 43.39
N ARG A 1041 26.73 8.61 42.21
CA ARG A 1041 26.68 7.15 41.92
C ARG A 1041 28.06 6.48 42.02
N SER A 1042 28.75 6.66 43.13
CA SER A 1042 30.07 6.05 43.35
C SER A 1042 30.03 4.55 43.66
N GLY A 1043 28.87 3.98 44.04
CA GLY A 1043 28.70 2.54 44.28
C GLY A 1043 28.73 1.71 42.99
N PHE A 1044 29.14 0.44 43.09
CA PHE A 1044 29.03 -0.54 42.01
C PHE A 1044 28.71 -1.96 42.50
N SER A 1045 28.08 -2.78 41.67
CA SER A 1045 27.87 -4.21 41.88
C SER A 1045 27.82 -4.98 40.57
N GLY A 1046 28.42 -6.16 40.48
CA GLY A 1046 28.39 -6.96 39.26
C GLY A 1046 28.47 -8.46 39.53
N SER A 1047 27.86 -9.22 38.64
CA SER A 1047 27.95 -10.68 38.57
C SER A 1047 28.38 -11.08 37.17
N MET A 1048 29.23 -12.08 37.01
CA MET A 1048 29.67 -12.59 35.71
C MET A 1048 29.67 -14.12 35.69
N ASN A 1049 29.01 -14.71 34.69
CA ASN A 1049 29.05 -16.14 34.46
C ASN A 1049 30.22 -16.49 33.51
N PRO A 1050 31.24 -17.25 33.96
CA PRO A 1050 32.41 -17.58 33.15
C PRO A 1050 32.13 -18.38 31.86
N PHE A 1051 30.95 -19.02 31.78
CA PHE A 1051 30.54 -19.82 30.63
C PHE A 1051 29.80 -19.01 29.56
N LYS A 1052 29.47 -17.74 29.83
CA LYS A 1052 28.67 -16.91 28.93
C LYS A 1052 29.47 -15.75 28.34
N GLY A 1053 29.13 -15.33 27.12
CA GLY A 1053 29.74 -14.19 26.43
C GLY A 1053 30.93 -14.57 25.57
N TYR A 1054 31.98 -13.74 25.59
CA TYR A 1054 33.18 -13.85 24.76
C TYR A 1054 33.75 -15.29 24.74
N ALA A 1055 33.91 -15.85 23.54
CA ALA A 1055 34.24 -17.26 23.29
C ALA A 1055 35.71 -17.62 23.57
N LEU A 1056 36.32 -17.02 24.59
CA LEU A 1056 37.63 -17.40 25.12
C LEU A 1056 37.45 -18.26 26.38
N PRO A 1057 37.93 -19.52 26.39
CA PRO A 1057 37.93 -20.34 27.60
C PRO A 1057 38.92 -19.80 28.63
N LEU A 1058 38.44 -19.42 29.81
CA LEU A 1058 39.29 -18.97 30.92
C LEU A 1058 40.03 -20.17 31.52
N ASN A 1059 41.36 -20.09 31.54
CA ASN A 1059 42.24 -21.12 32.07
C ASN A 1059 43.42 -20.48 32.80
N GLY A 1060 43.82 -21.00 33.96
CA GLY A 1060 44.92 -20.44 34.73
C GLY A 1060 44.47 -19.35 35.71
N GLN A 1061 45.42 -18.57 36.21
CA GLN A 1061 45.20 -17.56 37.25
C GLN A 1061 45.02 -16.18 36.65
N TYR A 1062 44.02 -15.45 37.14
CA TYR A 1062 43.69 -14.09 36.72
C TYR A 1062 43.61 -13.16 37.93
N HIS A 1063 44.24 -11.99 37.83
CA HIS A 1063 44.10 -10.90 38.79
C HIS A 1063 42.93 -9.99 38.43
N LEU A 1064 42.24 -9.49 39.46
CA LEU A 1064 41.16 -8.53 39.31
C LEU A 1064 41.70 -7.10 39.19
N ALA A 1065 41.23 -6.38 38.19
CA ALA A 1065 41.45 -4.95 38.03
C ALA A 1065 40.10 -4.20 38.02
N ILE A 1066 40.02 -3.11 38.78
CA ILE A 1066 38.91 -2.16 38.72
C ILE A 1066 39.26 -1.10 37.67
N ILE A 1067 38.40 -0.95 36.68
CA ILE A 1067 38.57 0.03 35.61
C ILE A 1067 37.37 0.96 35.65
N ASN A 1068 37.58 2.24 35.93
CA ASN A 1068 36.51 3.24 35.89
C ASN A 1068 36.64 4.11 34.64
N VAL A 1069 35.61 4.11 33.79
CA VAL A 1069 35.57 4.84 32.51
C VAL A 1069 34.57 5.99 32.62
N ALA A 1070 35.04 7.23 32.57
CA ALA A 1070 34.22 8.43 32.66
C ALA A 1070 34.42 9.33 31.43
N GLY A 1071 33.45 9.32 30.52
CA GLY A 1071 33.58 10.03 29.25
C GLY A 1071 34.56 9.31 28.33
N ASP A 1072 35.59 10.01 27.87
CA ASP A 1072 36.73 9.47 27.13
C ASP A 1072 37.93 9.18 28.04
N LEU A 1073 37.80 9.38 29.35
CA LEU A 1073 38.86 9.14 30.32
C LEU A 1073 38.67 7.78 31.01
N PHE A 1074 39.75 7.11 31.35
CA PHE A 1074 39.72 5.92 32.20
C PHE A 1074 40.80 5.94 33.28
N GLY A 1075 40.49 5.33 34.42
CA GLY A 1075 41.45 5.03 35.49
C GLY A 1075 41.42 3.54 35.81
N THR A 1076 42.57 3.00 36.21
CA THR A 1076 42.76 1.59 36.56
C THR A 1076 43.28 1.43 37.98
N HIS A 1077 42.88 0.36 38.65
CA HIS A 1077 43.52 -0.13 39.86
C HIS A 1077 43.54 -1.66 39.86
N ILE A 1078 44.72 -2.25 40.02
CA ILE A 1078 44.87 -3.70 40.12
C ILE A 1078 44.80 -4.09 41.59
N THR A 1079 43.89 -5.01 41.94
CA THR A 1079 43.62 -5.44 43.32
C THR A 1079 44.54 -6.60 43.73
N ASP A 1080 44.51 -6.97 45.01
CA ASP A 1080 45.11 -8.21 45.51
C ASP A 1080 44.26 -9.45 45.23
N LEU A 1081 43.08 -9.31 44.62
CA LEU A 1081 42.14 -10.42 44.42
C LEU A 1081 42.52 -11.24 43.17
N VAL A 1082 42.55 -12.57 43.34
CA VAL A 1082 42.83 -13.53 42.28
C VAL A 1082 41.74 -14.58 42.15
N VAL A 1083 41.52 -15.03 40.91
CA VAL A 1083 40.61 -16.13 40.58
C VAL A 1083 41.34 -17.12 39.69
N LYS A 1084 41.27 -18.41 40.03
CA LYS A 1084 41.82 -19.50 39.22
C LYS A 1084 40.71 -20.21 38.46
N PHE A 1085 40.88 -20.32 37.15
CA PHE A 1085 39.95 -20.99 36.25
C PHE A 1085 40.53 -22.27 35.65
N ASP A 1086 39.68 -23.27 35.43
CA ASP A 1086 39.95 -24.46 34.61
C ASP A 1086 38.77 -24.69 33.66
N ALA A 1087 38.96 -24.48 32.37
CA ALA A 1087 37.91 -24.52 31.34
C ALA A 1087 36.65 -23.73 31.72
N ASN A 1088 36.82 -22.47 32.15
CA ASN A 1088 35.81 -21.56 32.71
C ASN A 1088 35.29 -21.91 34.11
N ARG A 1089 35.62 -23.06 34.72
CA ARG A 1089 35.18 -23.37 36.09
C ARG A 1089 35.96 -22.57 37.11
N VAL A 1090 35.29 -22.00 38.11
CA VAL A 1090 35.96 -21.32 39.22
C VAL A 1090 36.54 -22.37 40.16
N VAL A 1091 37.87 -22.53 40.15
CA VAL A 1091 38.57 -23.52 40.98
C VAL A 1091 38.80 -22.99 42.40
N SER A 1092 39.21 -21.73 42.50
CA SER A 1092 39.46 -21.05 43.77
C SER A 1092 39.53 -19.54 43.61
N THR A 1093 39.20 -18.82 44.67
CA THR A 1093 39.40 -17.37 44.82
C THR A 1093 40.40 -17.12 45.96
N GLY A 1094 41.32 -16.17 45.81
CA GLY A 1094 42.31 -15.86 46.85
C GLY A 1094 42.78 -14.40 46.85
N ARG A 1095 43.72 -14.09 47.75
CA ARG A 1095 44.45 -12.82 47.77
C ARG A 1095 45.94 -13.07 47.49
N GLU A 1096 46.49 -12.42 46.48
CA GLU A 1096 47.90 -12.51 46.08
C GLU A 1096 48.37 -11.14 45.57
N GLU A 1097 49.55 -10.67 46.02
CA GLU A 1097 50.14 -9.43 45.53
C GLU A 1097 50.94 -9.66 44.25
N LEU A 1098 50.72 -8.83 43.23
CA LEU A 1098 51.54 -8.84 42.01
C LEU A 1098 52.96 -8.31 42.27
N SER A 1099 53.94 -8.97 41.66
CA SER A 1099 55.28 -8.40 41.56
C SER A 1099 55.25 -7.06 40.81
N LYS A 1100 56.16 -6.13 41.15
CA LYS A 1100 56.23 -4.82 40.47
C LYS A 1100 56.37 -4.91 38.94
N ALA A 1101 57.02 -5.95 38.44
CA ALA A 1101 57.16 -6.17 36.99
C ALA A 1101 55.85 -6.66 36.36
N ALA A 1102 55.13 -7.56 37.02
CA ALA A 1102 53.83 -8.05 36.55
C ALA A 1102 52.76 -6.96 36.61
N ALA A 1103 52.73 -6.15 37.67
CA ALA A 1103 51.81 -5.01 37.80
C ALA A 1103 51.99 -4.00 36.65
N LYS A 1104 53.23 -3.69 36.26
CA LYS A 1104 53.52 -2.79 35.14
C LYS A 1104 53.02 -3.36 33.80
N ARG A 1105 53.24 -4.66 33.56
CA ARG A 1105 52.77 -5.32 32.34
C ARG A 1105 51.24 -5.33 32.24
N VAL A 1106 50.57 -5.63 33.35
CA VAL A 1106 49.11 -5.62 33.43
C VAL A 1106 48.56 -4.22 33.13
N ASP A 1107 49.18 -3.17 33.67
CA ASP A 1107 48.78 -1.79 33.41
C ASP A 1107 48.99 -1.38 31.94
N GLU A 1108 50.11 -1.79 31.31
CA GLU A 1108 50.36 -1.60 29.89
C GLU A 1108 49.31 -2.31 29.01
N LEU A 1109 48.95 -3.55 29.35
CA LEU A 1109 47.92 -4.33 28.62
C LEU A 1109 46.52 -3.71 28.76
N LEU A 1110 46.14 -3.29 29.97
CA LEU A 1110 44.88 -2.60 30.23
C LEU A 1110 44.81 -1.28 29.44
N THR A 1111 45.90 -0.52 29.43
CA THR A 1111 46.00 0.75 28.69
C THR A 1111 45.90 0.53 27.19
N GLN A 1112 46.64 -0.43 26.64
CA GLN A 1112 46.60 -0.76 25.22
C GLN A 1112 45.19 -1.13 24.78
N LYS A 1113 44.50 -1.96 25.57
CA LYS A 1113 43.15 -2.44 25.27
C LYS A 1113 42.08 -1.35 25.41
N ALA A 1114 42.26 -0.42 26.34
CA ALA A 1114 41.37 0.75 26.50
C ALA A 1114 41.54 1.77 25.35
N MET A 1115 42.73 1.86 24.77
CA MET A 1115 43.04 2.78 23.67
C MET A 1115 42.67 2.24 22.28
N SER A 1116 42.48 0.92 22.13
CA SER A 1116 42.01 0.26 20.90
C SER A 1116 40.50 0.29 20.74
#